data_AF-A0AAV5GTC6-F1
#
_entry.id   AF-A0AAV5GTC6-F1
#
_cell.length_a   1.000
_cell.length_b   1.000
_cell.length_c   1.000
_cell.angle_alpha   90.00
_cell.angle_beta   90.00
_cell.angle_gamma   90.00
#
_symmetry.space_group_name_H-M   'P 1'
#
loop_
_entity.id
_entity.type
_entity.pdbx_description
1 polymer ?
#
loop_
_entity_poly.entity_id
_entity_poly.type
_entity_poly.pdbx_seq_one_letter_code
_entity_poly.pdbx_strand_id
1 'polypeptide(L)'
;MGFLSCFQPLLPARSSARSACSSAESLLEKDARDFIEPSHRPAEAVPNRVDTSARLRGLREELQRAGVDAYIVPTADAHNSEWVGPCDQRRAWLSGFTGSAGVAVVTASEAHLFTDSRYYVQAGKELDANWVLDKVGEKDVKNWDQWVLDMPKGSKIGIDATQLDYGTGKALRNKANDAGLELVFPGENLVDKIWQDRPSRSHEPIKVHPLKFAGKSAADKLSDIRSYLRTSHTAAASSYAPAPSPSFLLTTLNPIAWLLNLRGSDIPNDPVFYAYLLVPLDGDVRLWVQSEAVTPGLREATKEIGGKIEPYEEALEALGGVQGKVVADAKISWAVVDRVGEDNLAIVKSPVEAAQAIKNETELAGFRAAYLRDGAAWVRWQAWLEEQLARGRTVTEWDAGEELTRYREKQDNFAGLAYENISATGENAALPHYEPSESHPVPISLSSPYLNDSGAQYLDGTIDTTRTMHFGRPTGEHRRAYTRVLQGHMAVDRLVFPEGTTGEQVDALARAPLWSEGMNYGHGTGHGVGEYLSVHETQVGISHSLGYFNTPFVPGHITSNEPAYYEQGSYGIRIESVLAVVEARTRRQFGSARWLRFERLTVVPIQTRMVEWGLLSREERKWLEEHNRTCRDKLLPLVQDDKRAVRWLKKL
;
A
#
# COMPACT_ATOMS: atom_id res chain seq x y z
N MET A 1 -16.23 12.20 -23.61
CA MET A 1 -15.80 13.60 -23.34
C MET A 1 -16.90 14.35 -22.58
N GLY A 2 -17.02 14.12 -21.27
CA GLY A 2 -18.05 14.78 -20.46
C GLY A 2 -18.01 14.52 -18.95
N PHE A 3 -16.92 13.94 -18.42
CA PHE A 3 -16.81 13.58 -17.00
C PHE A 3 -15.88 14.51 -16.18
N LEU A 4 -15.29 15.52 -16.82
CA LEU A 4 -14.32 16.43 -16.18
C LEU A 4 -14.91 17.77 -15.70
N SER A 5 -16.20 18.05 -15.89
CA SER A 5 -16.78 19.36 -15.52
C SER A 5 -17.44 19.44 -14.14
N CYS A 6 -17.40 18.37 -13.33
CA CYS A 6 -18.01 18.37 -11.99
C CYS A 6 -17.00 18.30 -10.82
N PHE A 7 -15.69 18.23 -11.08
CA PHE A 7 -14.65 18.12 -10.05
C PHE A 7 -13.83 19.40 -9.83
N GLN A 8 -14.34 20.55 -10.28
CA GLN A 8 -13.59 21.81 -10.24
C GLN A 8 -13.40 22.50 -8.87
N PRO A 9 -14.05 22.14 -7.73
CA PRO A 9 -13.77 22.86 -6.48
C PRO A 9 -12.66 22.24 -5.60
N LEU A 10 -11.97 21.16 -6.01
CA LEU A 10 -10.93 20.49 -5.19
C LEU A 10 -9.48 20.94 -5.45
N LEU A 11 -9.24 21.92 -6.33
CA LEU A 11 -7.90 22.42 -6.62
C LEU A 11 -7.62 23.72 -5.85
N PRO A 12 -6.45 23.87 -5.18
CA PRO A 12 -6.14 25.09 -4.45
C PRO A 12 -5.99 26.28 -5.40
N ALA A 13 -6.76 27.34 -5.16
CA ALA A 13 -6.60 28.61 -5.83
C ALA A 13 -5.28 29.27 -5.40
N ARG A 14 -4.49 29.76 -6.37
CA ARG A 14 -3.24 30.50 -6.12
C ARG A 14 -3.52 31.79 -5.33
N SER A 15 -3.04 31.85 -4.09
CA SER A 15 -2.92 33.09 -3.32
C SER A 15 -1.49 33.62 -3.44
N SER A 16 -1.35 34.84 -3.97
CA SER A 16 -0.11 35.61 -3.93
C SER A 16 -0.14 36.54 -2.72
N ALA A 17 0.70 36.29 -1.72
CA ALA A 17 0.99 37.27 -0.68
C ALA A 17 2.48 37.23 -0.28
N ARG A 18 3.11 38.41 -0.31
CA ARG A 18 4.46 38.68 0.21
C ARG A 18 4.38 39.18 1.65
N SER A 19 5.40 38.84 2.44
CA SER A 19 5.89 39.52 3.66
C SER A 19 4.97 39.40 4.90
N ALA A 20 5.42 39.21 6.14
CA ALA A 20 6.70 39.51 6.80
C ALA A 20 7.00 38.50 7.93
N CYS A 21 8.28 38.37 8.25
CA CYS A 21 8.81 37.62 9.39
C CYS A 21 8.58 38.38 10.70
N SER A 22 7.99 37.76 11.72
CA SER A 22 8.29 38.08 13.13
C SER A 22 7.98 36.90 14.04
N SER A 23 8.95 36.61 14.91
CA SER A 23 9.06 35.60 15.95
C SER A 23 7.79 35.28 16.76
N ALA A 24 7.42 34.00 16.77
CA ALA A 24 6.72 33.33 17.87
C ALA A 24 7.24 31.88 17.98
N GLU A 25 8.54 31.74 18.24
CA GLU A 25 9.13 30.50 18.72
C GLU A 25 8.80 30.35 20.20
N SER A 26 7.98 29.35 20.51
CA SER A 26 7.93 28.55 21.74
C SER A 26 6.48 28.17 22.00
N LEU A 27 6.11 26.96 21.54
CA LEU A 27 5.01 26.09 22.00
C LEU A 27 4.79 24.92 21.02
N LEU A 28 5.31 24.99 19.79
CA LEU A 28 5.10 23.99 18.71
C LEU A 28 6.14 22.85 18.64
N GLU A 29 7.14 22.82 19.52
CA GLU A 29 8.17 21.75 19.53
C GLU A 29 7.86 20.59 20.48
N LYS A 30 6.88 20.74 21.39
CA LYS A 30 6.56 19.68 22.35
C LYS A 30 5.73 18.55 21.75
N ASP A 31 4.87 18.82 20.77
CA ASP A 31 3.90 17.83 20.27
C ASP A 31 4.48 16.79 19.29
N ALA A 32 5.70 17.00 18.76
CA ALA A 32 6.32 16.04 17.83
C ALA A 32 6.99 14.85 18.55
N ARG A 33 7.23 14.95 19.87
CA ARG A 33 7.91 13.89 20.64
C ARG A 33 6.97 12.75 21.03
N ASP A 34 5.66 13.00 21.05
CA ASP A 34 4.66 12.00 21.44
C ASP A 34 4.34 10.99 20.32
N PHE A 35 4.95 11.13 19.14
CA PHE A 35 4.88 10.15 18.04
C PHE A 35 5.89 9.01 18.15
N ILE A 36 6.90 9.14 18.99
CA ILE A 36 8.08 8.27 18.98
C ILE A 36 7.96 7.25 20.11
N GLU A 37 7.14 6.22 19.91
CA GLU A 37 7.38 4.91 20.52
C GLU A 37 7.37 3.88 19.38
N PRO A 38 8.54 3.38 18.94
CA PRO A 38 8.58 2.32 17.96
C PRO A 38 8.00 1.04 18.56
N SER A 39 6.82 0.63 18.11
CA SER A 39 6.28 -0.70 18.38
C SER A 39 6.96 -1.72 17.46
N HIS A 40 8.26 -1.96 17.66
CA HIS A 40 8.94 -3.08 17.00
C HIS A 40 8.48 -4.37 17.67
N ARG A 41 7.43 -5.00 17.12
CA ARG A 41 7.11 -6.39 17.46
C ARG A 41 8.02 -7.28 16.62
N PRO A 42 8.79 -8.19 17.22
CA PRO A 42 9.61 -9.12 16.46
C PRO A 42 8.73 -9.91 15.50
N ALA A 43 9.14 -9.99 14.24
CA ALA A 43 8.52 -10.86 13.25
C ALA A 43 8.48 -12.29 13.81
N GLU A 44 7.28 -12.85 13.98
CA GLU A 44 7.15 -14.25 14.36
C GLU A 44 7.68 -15.11 13.21
N ALA A 45 8.80 -15.80 13.48
CA ALA A 45 9.42 -16.71 12.54
C ALA A 45 8.42 -17.76 12.03
N VAL A 46 8.34 -17.96 10.72
CA VAL A 46 7.66 -19.11 10.12
C VAL A 46 8.44 -20.39 10.50
N PRO A 47 7.93 -21.27 11.37
CA PRO A 47 8.51 -22.58 11.57
C PRO A 47 8.02 -23.50 10.43
N ASN A 48 8.64 -24.67 10.32
CA ASN A 48 8.18 -25.80 9.52
C ASN A 48 6.66 -25.81 9.25
N ARG A 49 6.30 -26.03 7.98
CA ARG A 49 4.97 -26.41 7.47
C ARG A 49 3.98 -26.79 8.58
N VAL A 50 3.00 -25.93 8.85
CA VAL A 50 2.08 -26.12 9.97
C VAL A 50 1.09 -27.23 9.65
N ASP A 51 0.92 -28.22 10.54
CA ASP A 51 -0.14 -29.22 10.39
C ASP A 51 -1.52 -28.59 10.66
N THR A 52 -2.28 -28.40 9.58
CA THR A 52 -3.60 -27.77 9.57
C THR A 52 -4.74 -28.78 9.69
N SER A 53 -4.45 -30.08 9.86
CA SER A 53 -5.46 -31.14 9.88
C SER A 53 -6.55 -30.92 10.93
N ALA A 54 -6.19 -30.45 12.12
CA ALA A 54 -7.15 -30.16 13.18
C ALA A 54 -8.00 -28.91 12.87
N ARG A 55 -7.39 -27.86 12.30
CA ARG A 55 -8.06 -26.62 11.90
C ARG A 55 -9.10 -26.89 10.81
N LEU A 56 -8.73 -27.64 9.77
CA LEU A 56 -9.64 -28.03 8.68
C LEU A 56 -10.79 -28.93 9.15
N ARG A 57 -10.54 -29.88 10.06
CA ARG A 57 -11.63 -30.68 10.66
C ARG A 57 -12.63 -29.81 11.41
N GLY A 58 -12.15 -28.93 12.29
CA GLY A 58 -13.02 -28.00 13.03
C GLY A 58 -13.82 -27.10 12.09
N LEU A 59 -13.18 -26.54 11.06
CA LEU A 59 -13.87 -25.67 10.10
C LEU A 59 -14.97 -26.45 9.36
N ARG A 60 -14.71 -27.69 8.91
CA ARG A 60 -15.70 -28.53 8.24
C ARG A 60 -16.92 -28.85 9.12
N GLU A 61 -16.73 -29.02 10.43
CA GLU A 61 -17.84 -29.14 11.37
C GLU A 61 -18.68 -27.86 11.42
N GLU A 62 -18.05 -26.69 11.39
CA GLU A 62 -18.75 -25.40 11.33
C GLU A 62 -19.46 -25.17 9.99
N LEU A 63 -18.91 -25.62 8.86
CA LEU A 63 -19.59 -25.61 7.56
C LEU A 63 -20.91 -26.39 7.64
N GLN A 64 -20.88 -27.60 8.23
CA GLN A 64 -22.08 -28.43 8.41
C GLN A 64 -23.12 -27.75 9.30
N ARG A 65 -22.69 -27.13 10.41
CA ARG A 65 -23.58 -26.38 11.32
C ARG A 65 -24.20 -25.15 10.66
N ALA A 66 -23.43 -24.44 9.84
CA ALA A 66 -23.89 -23.27 9.09
C ALA A 66 -24.70 -23.64 7.85
N GLY A 67 -24.69 -24.90 7.43
CA GLY A 67 -25.40 -25.38 6.25
C GLY A 67 -24.84 -24.82 4.94
N VAL A 68 -23.51 -24.69 4.85
CA VAL A 68 -22.79 -24.25 3.64
C VAL A 68 -21.88 -25.37 3.10
N ASP A 69 -21.75 -25.45 1.78
CA ASP A 69 -21.00 -26.50 1.07
C ASP A 69 -19.53 -26.13 0.83
N ALA A 70 -19.27 -24.82 0.73
CA ALA A 70 -17.92 -24.25 0.68
C ALA A 70 -17.84 -22.99 1.55
N TYR A 71 -16.66 -22.69 2.07
CA TYR A 71 -16.40 -21.47 2.83
C TYR A 71 -15.16 -20.76 2.29
N ILE A 72 -15.32 -19.47 1.96
CA ILE A 72 -14.29 -18.61 1.41
C ILE A 72 -13.66 -17.80 2.56
N VAL A 73 -12.34 -17.84 2.65
CA VAL A 73 -11.53 -17.12 3.65
C VAL A 73 -10.48 -16.28 2.93
N PRO A 74 -10.78 -15.01 2.60
CA PRO A 74 -9.82 -14.12 1.97
C PRO A 74 -8.81 -13.56 2.99
N THR A 75 -7.76 -12.89 2.50
CA THR A 75 -7.04 -11.89 3.29
C THR A 75 -7.77 -10.57 3.20
N ALA A 76 -8.69 -10.35 4.14
CA ALA A 76 -9.42 -9.11 4.25
C ALA A 76 -9.84 -8.89 5.71
N ASP A 77 -10.07 -7.64 6.08
CA ASP A 77 -10.77 -7.25 7.29
C ASP A 77 -12.07 -6.51 6.94
N ALA A 78 -12.75 -5.97 7.94
CA ALA A 78 -14.00 -5.22 7.76
C ALA A 78 -13.85 -3.91 6.95
N HIS A 79 -12.61 -3.53 6.63
CA HIS A 79 -12.22 -2.24 6.06
C HIS A 79 -11.53 -2.38 4.70
N ASN A 80 -11.46 -3.61 4.17
CA ASN A 80 -10.79 -3.93 2.92
C ASN A 80 -9.31 -3.47 2.92
N SER A 81 -8.62 -3.65 4.05
CA SER A 81 -7.19 -3.37 4.20
C SER A 81 -6.34 -4.36 3.41
N GLU A 82 -5.24 -3.90 2.79
CA GLU A 82 -4.30 -4.78 2.09
C GLU A 82 -3.52 -5.67 3.06
N TRP A 83 -2.96 -5.05 4.11
CA TRP A 83 -2.43 -5.76 5.27
C TRP A 83 -3.46 -5.73 6.38
N VAL A 84 -3.66 -6.87 7.02
CA VAL A 84 -4.64 -7.04 8.09
C VAL A 84 -3.94 -7.21 9.42
N GLY A 85 -4.54 -6.67 10.49
CA GLY A 85 -4.05 -6.87 11.85
C GLY A 85 -4.08 -8.36 12.25
N PRO A 86 -3.30 -8.77 13.27
CA PRO A 86 -3.16 -10.18 13.64
C PRO A 86 -4.48 -10.91 13.89
N CYS A 87 -5.50 -10.24 14.44
CA CYS A 87 -6.82 -10.83 14.68
C CYS A 87 -7.62 -11.14 13.40
N ASP A 88 -7.25 -10.56 12.27
CA ASP A 88 -7.92 -10.72 10.98
C ASP A 88 -7.10 -11.60 10.00
N GLN A 89 -5.94 -12.12 10.40
CA GLN A 89 -5.09 -13.05 9.64
C GLN A 89 -5.66 -14.48 9.56
N ARG A 90 -6.98 -14.62 9.38
CA ARG A 90 -7.72 -15.88 9.40
C ARG A 90 -7.22 -16.89 8.37
N ARG A 91 -6.95 -16.44 7.14
CA ARG A 91 -6.40 -17.30 6.07
C ARG A 91 -5.01 -17.83 6.45
N ALA A 92 -4.15 -16.97 7.00
CA ALA A 92 -2.81 -17.37 7.42
C ALA A 92 -2.85 -18.37 8.58
N TRP A 93 -3.67 -18.11 9.61
CA TRP A 93 -3.88 -19.07 10.68
C TRP A 93 -4.49 -20.38 10.17
N LEU A 94 -5.50 -20.33 9.28
CA LEU A 94 -6.17 -21.52 8.79
C LEU A 94 -5.24 -22.43 7.96
N SER A 95 -4.44 -21.83 7.06
CA SER A 95 -3.65 -22.55 6.05
C SER A 95 -2.15 -22.69 6.38
N GLY A 96 -1.63 -21.88 7.29
CA GLY A 96 -0.20 -21.71 7.52
C GLY A 96 0.50 -20.78 6.51
N PHE A 97 -0.19 -20.33 5.45
CA PHE A 97 0.39 -19.47 4.42
C PHE A 97 0.34 -17.97 4.82
N THR A 98 1.51 -17.34 4.92
CA THR A 98 1.65 -15.98 5.49
C THR A 98 1.74 -14.85 4.45
N GLY A 99 1.89 -15.16 3.15
CA GLY A 99 2.02 -14.13 2.12
C GLY A 99 0.84 -13.15 2.05
N SER A 100 1.06 -11.89 1.67
CA SER A 100 0.02 -10.84 1.80
C SER A 100 -1.22 -11.07 0.93
N ALA A 101 -1.11 -11.78 -0.19
CA ALA A 101 -2.23 -12.03 -1.11
C ALA A 101 -2.58 -13.51 -1.21
N GLY A 102 -3.87 -13.82 -1.02
CA GLY A 102 -4.41 -15.15 -1.29
C GLY A 102 -5.81 -15.34 -0.73
N VAL A 103 -6.52 -16.34 -1.25
CA VAL A 103 -7.87 -16.71 -0.80
C VAL A 103 -7.88 -18.22 -0.55
N ALA A 104 -8.30 -18.61 0.64
CA ALA A 104 -8.55 -20.01 0.95
C ALA A 104 -10.03 -20.35 0.66
N VAL A 105 -10.27 -21.51 0.06
CA VAL A 105 -11.62 -22.06 -0.12
C VAL A 105 -11.65 -23.48 0.44
N VAL A 106 -12.51 -23.72 1.42
CA VAL A 106 -12.61 -25.02 2.09
C VAL A 106 -13.98 -25.62 1.80
N THR A 107 -14.01 -26.89 1.39
CA THR A 107 -15.24 -27.67 1.21
C THR A 107 -15.29 -28.81 2.24
N ALA A 108 -16.35 -29.62 2.19
CA ALA A 108 -16.47 -30.82 3.01
C ALA A 108 -15.29 -31.81 2.86
N SER A 109 -14.58 -31.79 1.73
CA SER A 109 -13.52 -32.76 1.39
C SER A 109 -12.20 -32.16 0.92
N GLU A 110 -12.20 -30.93 0.42
CA GLU A 110 -11.03 -30.28 -0.19
C GLU A 110 -10.70 -28.96 0.50
N ALA A 111 -9.47 -28.49 0.34
CA ALA A 111 -9.02 -27.18 0.78
C ALA A 111 -8.06 -26.62 -0.28
N HIS A 112 -8.40 -25.45 -0.81
CA HIS A 112 -7.67 -24.78 -1.89
C HIS A 112 -7.11 -23.46 -1.40
N LEU A 113 -5.88 -23.14 -1.78
CA LEU A 113 -5.30 -21.81 -1.61
C LEU A 113 -4.98 -21.22 -2.98
N PHE A 114 -5.66 -20.13 -3.32
CA PHE A 114 -5.43 -19.36 -4.53
C PHE A 114 -4.50 -18.19 -4.20
N THR A 115 -3.38 -18.07 -4.91
CA THR A 115 -2.47 -16.91 -4.79
C THR A 115 -1.82 -16.59 -6.13
N ASP A 116 -1.18 -15.44 -6.25
CA ASP A 116 -0.50 -14.97 -7.46
C ASP A 116 1.00 -15.32 -7.49
N SER A 117 1.63 -15.03 -8.62
CA SER A 117 3.02 -15.42 -8.92
C SER A 117 4.07 -14.94 -7.91
N ARG A 118 3.78 -13.92 -7.10
CA ARG A 118 4.68 -13.47 -6.03
C ARG A 118 4.90 -14.54 -4.96
N TYR A 119 3.92 -15.42 -4.78
CA TYR A 119 3.84 -16.29 -3.61
C TYR A 119 3.86 -17.79 -3.91
N TYR A 120 3.98 -18.22 -5.18
CA TYR A 120 3.96 -19.66 -5.53
C TYR A 120 5.00 -20.49 -4.78
N VAL A 121 6.23 -19.99 -4.68
CA VAL A 121 7.32 -20.70 -4.00
C VAL A 121 7.11 -20.69 -2.49
N GLN A 122 6.66 -19.57 -1.93
CA GLN A 122 6.36 -19.45 -0.50
C GLN A 122 5.22 -20.39 -0.09
N ALA A 123 4.08 -20.32 -0.78
CA ALA A 123 2.94 -21.19 -0.52
C ALA A 123 3.30 -22.67 -0.67
N GLY A 124 4.13 -23.03 -1.66
CA GLY A 124 4.65 -24.39 -1.81
C GLY A 124 5.54 -24.87 -0.67
N LYS A 125 6.16 -23.96 0.11
CA LYS A 125 6.94 -24.30 1.31
C LYS A 125 6.06 -24.36 2.56
N GLU A 126 5.11 -23.45 2.71
CA GLU A 126 4.33 -23.22 3.93
C GLU A 126 3.09 -24.13 4.08
N LEU A 127 2.38 -24.41 2.98
CA LEU A 127 1.16 -25.22 3.01
C LEU A 127 1.46 -26.68 3.32
N ASP A 128 0.68 -27.36 4.16
CA ASP A 128 0.81 -28.81 4.38
C ASP A 128 0.20 -29.65 3.23
N ALA A 129 0.11 -30.97 3.40
CA ALA A 129 -0.43 -31.87 2.39
C ALA A 129 -1.97 -31.84 2.27
N ASN A 130 -2.67 -31.13 3.16
CA ASN A 130 -4.14 -31.01 3.11
C ASN A 130 -4.60 -29.97 2.08
N TRP A 131 -3.70 -29.09 1.62
CA TRP A 131 -4.02 -27.98 0.73
C TRP A 131 -3.60 -28.24 -0.71
N VAL A 132 -4.45 -27.84 -1.63
CA VAL A 132 -4.14 -27.68 -3.05
C VAL A 132 -3.74 -26.23 -3.28
N LEU A 133 -2.54 -26.01 -3.86
CA LEU A 133 -2.09 -24.68 -4.26
C LEU A 133 -2.53 -24.38 -5.70
N ASP A 134 -3.44 -23.42 -5.84
CA ASP A 134 -3.90 -22.91 -7.13
C ASP A 134 -3.11 -21.65 -7.52
N LYS A 135 -2.27 -21.79 -8.54
CA LYS A 135 -1.34 -20.76 -9.03
C LYS A 135 -2.02 -19.79 -10.00
N VAL A 136 -2.71 -18.79 -9.47
CA VAL A 136 -3.55 -17.86 -10.24
C VAL A 136 -2.72 -17.02 -11.21
N GLY A 137 -3.04 -17.13 -12.49
CA GLY A 137 -2.32 -16.48 -13.59
C GLY A 137 -1.50 -17.45 -14.44
N GLU A 138 -1.29 -18.68 -13.98
CA GLU A 138 -0.87 -19.77 -14.86
C GLU A 138 -2.00 -20.15 -15.83
N LYS A 139 -1.62 -20.73 -16.97
CA LYS A 139 -2.56 -21.15 -18.00
C LYS A 139 -3.53 -22.20 -17.41
N ASP A 140 -4.81 -22.05 -17.71
CA ASP A 140 -5.88 -22.98 -17.33
C ASP A 140 -6.17 -23.06 -15.81
N VAL A 141 -5.54 -22.21 -14.98
CA VAL A 141 -5.85 -22.08 -13.55
C VAL A 141 -6.92 -21.00 -13.34
N LYS A 142 -8.08 -21.39 -12.81
CA LYS A 142 -9.16 -20.48 -12.44
C LYS A 142 -8.80 -19.72 -11.16
N ASN A 143 -9.22 -18.46 -11.09
CA ASN A 143 -9.21 -17.74 -9.82
C ASN A 143 -10.35 -18.26 -8.91
N TRP A 144 -10.26 -18.01 -7.59
CA TRP A 144 -11.21 -18.52 -6.60
C TRP A 144 -12.67 -18.18 -6.94
N ASP A 145 -12.93 -16.97 -7.46
CA ASP A 145 -14.25 -16.46 -7.80
C ASP A 145 -14.86 -17.17 -9.02
N GLN A 146 -14.02 -17.75 -9.88
CA GLN A 146 -14.44 -18.58 -11.00
C GLN A 146 -14.55 -20.05 -10.61
N TRP A 147 -13.64 -20.52 -9.74
CA TRP A 147 -13.62 -21.89 -9.24
C TRP A 147 -14.90 -22.23 -8.46
N VAL A 148 -15.34 -21.34 -7.57
CA VAL A 148 -16.57 -21.56 -6.79
C VAL A 148 -17.83 -21.62 -7.66
N LEU A 149 -17.81 -21.03 -8.86
CA LEU A 149 -18.94 -21.06 -9.79
C LEU A 149 -19.10 -22.40 -10.51
N ASP A 150 -18.08 -23.28 -10.49
CA ASP A 150 -18.16 -24.62 -11.05
C ASP A 150 -18.80 -25.64 -10.07
N MET A 151 -19.09 -25.23 -8.84
CA MET A 151 -19.70 -26.11 -7.85
C MET A 151 -21.08 -26.62 -8.30
N PRO A 152 -21.54 -27.78 -7.78
CA PRO A 152 -22.83 -28.34 -8.15
C PRO A 152 -23.98 -27.35 -7.93
N LYS A 153 -24.93 -27.31 -8.86
CA LYS A 153 -26.14 -26.48 -8.73
C LYS A 153 -26.85 -26.75 -7.41
N GLY A 154 -27.26 -25.69 -6.72
CA GLY A 154 -27.87 -25.74 -5.39
C GLY A 154 -26.86 -25.65 -4.25
N SER A 155 -25.55 -25.62 -4.52
CA SER A 155 -24.54 -25.45 -3.48
C SER A 155 -24.63 -24.05 -2.85
N LYS A 156 -24.35 -24.01 -1.55
CA LYS A 156 -24.31 -22.82 -0.72
C LYS A 156 -22.87 -22.43 -0.43
N ILE A 157 -22.49 -21.25 -0.88
CA ILE A 157 -21.13 -20.73 -0.76
C ILE A 157 -21.12 -19.72 0.39
N GLY A 158 -20.47 -20.08 1.49
CA GLY A 158 -20.35 -19.24 2.67
C GLY A 158 -19.17 -18.28 2.58
N ILE A 159 -19.36 -17.05 3.05
CA ILE A 159 -18.30 -16.07 3.28
C ILE A 159 -18.72 -15.12 4.40
N ASP A 160 -17.78 -14.62 5.20
CA ASP A 160 -18.07 -13.57 6.18
C ASP A 160 -18.40 -12.25 5.47
N ALA A 161 -19.58 -11.68 5.75
CA ALA A 161 -20.03 -10.43 5.13
C ALA A 161 -19.12 -9.23 5.46
N THR A 162 -18.36 -9.28 6.55
CA THR A 162 -17.38 -8.24 6.88
C THR A 162 -16.14 -8.32 5.98
N GLN A 163 -15.81 -9.50 5.44
CA GLN A 163 -14.59 -9.74 4.64
C GLN A 163 -14.82 -9.73 3.12
N LEU A 164 -15.99 -9.29 2.67
CA LEU A 164 -16.34 -9.18 1.25
C LEU A 164 -16.77 -7.76 0.92
N ASP A 165 -16.04 -7.08 0.05
CA ASP A 165 -16.45 -5.76 -0.42
C ASP A 165 -17.68 -5.83 -1.33
N TYR A 166 -18.48 -4.76 -1.36
CA TYR A 166 -19.71 -4.69 -2.13
C TYR A 166 -19.46 -4.89 -3.64
N GLY A 167 -18.39 -4.32 -4.18
CA GLY A 167 -18.06 -4.43 -5.61
C GLY A 167 -17.87 -5.89 -6.05
N THR A 168 -16.98 -6.61 -5.36
CA THR A 168 -16.71 -8.03 -5.58
C THR A 168 -17.94 -8.86 -5.25
N GLY A 169 -18.57 -8.62 -4.09
CA GLY A 169 -19.71 -9.39 -3.61
C GLY A 169 -20.93 -9.29 -4.51
N LYS A 170 -21.22 -8.11 -5.08
CA LYS A 170 -22.35 -7.92 -5.99
C LYS A 170 -22.13 -8.69 -7.29
N ALA A 171 -20.91 -8.62 -7.85
CA ALA A 171 -20.55 -9.36 -9.05
C ALA A 171 -20.59 -10.88 -8.82
N LEU A 172 -20.04 -11.35 -7.70
CA LEU A 172 -20.04 -12.77 -7.33
C LEU A 172 -21.46 -13.28 -7.10
N ARG A 173 -22.28 -12.57 -6.33
CA ARG A 173 -23.68 -12.94 -6.04
C ARG A 173 -24.50 -13.10 -7.32
N ASN A 174 -24.35 -12.16 -8.27
CA ASN A 174 -25.06 -12.25 -9.56
C ASN A 174 -24.63 -13.49 -10.35
N LYS A 175 -23.32 -13.72 -10.50
CA LYS A 175 -22.80 -14.91 -11.20
C LYS A 175 -23.18 -16.23 -10.51
N ALA A 176 -23.16 -16.26 -9.18
CA ALA A 176 -23.57 -17.41 -8.39
C ALA A 176 -25.04 -17.75 -8.64
N ASN A 177 -25.93 -16.74 -8.60
CA ASN A 177 -27.35 -16.93 -8.91
C ASN A 177 -27.57 -17.45 -10.35
N ASP A 178 -26.85 -16.93 -11.33
CA ASP A 178 -26.92 -17.39 -12.73
C ASP A 178 -26.45 -18.85 -12.88
N ALA A 179 -25.45 -19.27 -12.09
CA ALA A 179 -24.99 -20.66 -11.99
C ALA A 179 -25.94 -21.56 -11.15
N GLY A 180 -26.97 -20.99 -10.53
CA GLY A 180 -27.89 -21.71 -9.64
C GLY A 180 -27.28 -22.07 -8.29
N LEU A 181 -26.33 -21.26 -7.81
CA LEU A 181 -25.68 -21.33 -6.50
C LEU A 181 -26.26 -20.23 -5.59
N GLU A 182 -26.06 -20.38 -4.28
CA GLU A 182 -26.49 -19.41 -3.28
C GLU A 182 -25.29 -18.88 -2.51
N LEU A 183 -25.09 -17.56 -2.49
CA LEU A 183 -24.10 -16.93 -1.61
C LEU A 183 -24.74 -16.71 -0.24
N VAL A 184 -24.11 -17.24 0.81
CA VAL A 184 -24.60 -17.24 2.18
C VAL A 184 -23.63 -16.49 3.08
N PHE A 185 -24.16 -15.67 3.99
CA PHE A 185 -23.38 -14.91 4.96
C PHE A 185 -23.67 -15.42 6.38
N PRO A 186 -22.84 -16.30 6.95
CA PRO A 186 -22.98 -16.71 8.35
C PRO A 186 -22.90 -15.51 9.29
N GLY A 187 -23.67 -15.53 10.38
CA GLY A 187 -23.72 -14.42 11.35
C GLY A 187 -22.44 -14.18 12.15
N GLU A 188 -21.51 -15.15 12.11
CA GLU A 188 -20.17 -15.07 12.71
C GLU A 188 -19.16 -15.69 11.73
N ASN A 189 -17.89 -15.28 11.81
CA ASN A 189 -16.83 -15.91 11.04
C ASN A 189 -16.60 -17.36 11.49
N LEU A 190 -16.63 -18.31 10.55
CA LEU A 190 -16.49 -19.74 10.91
C LEU A 190 -15.07 -20.11 11.34
N VAL A 191 -14.05 -19.34 10.94
CA VAL A 191 -12.67 -19.52 11.42
C VAL A 191 -12.56 -19.07 12.88
N ASP A 192 -13.21 -17.97 13.26
CA ASP A 192 -13.15 -17.46 14.63
C ASP A 192 -13.71 -18.47 15.65
N LYS A 193 -14.70 -19.27 15.26
CA LYS A 193 -15.27 -20.33 16.12
C LYS A 193 -14.30 -21.45 16.47
N ILE A 194 -13.27 -21.65 15.66
CA ILE A 194 -12.26 -22.70 15.85
C ILE A 194 -10.90 -22.13 16.29
N TRP A 195 -10.71 -20.82 16.20
CA TRP A 195 -9.47 -20.14 16.56
C TRP A 195 -9.49 -19.72 18.05
N GLN A 196 -9.17 -20.67 18.92
CA GLN A 196 -9.26 -20.50 20.38
C GLN A 196 -8.31 -19.42 20.94
N ASP A 197 -7.14 -19.26 20.34
CA ASP A 197 -6.09 -18.31 20.72
C ASP A 197 -6.05 -17.10 19.78
N ARG A 198 -7.18 -16.72 19.18
CA ARG A 198 -7.27 -15.55 18.30
C ARG A 198 -6.81 -14.29 19.04
N PRO A 199 -5.84 -13.53 18.49
CA PRO A 199 -5.42 -12.28 19.10
C PRO A 199 -6.58 -11.28 19.22
N SER A 200 -6.57 -10.48 20.28
CA SER A 200 -7.49 -9.35 20.40
C SER A 200 -7.25 -8.34 19.28
N ARG A 201 -8.31 -7.65 18.86
CA ARG A 201 -8.18 -6.51 17.94
C ARG A 201 -7.31 -5.44 18.59
N SER A 202 -6.43 -4.85 17.79
CA SER A 202 -5.60 -3.74 18.22
C SER A 202 -6.45 -2.53 18.60
N HIS A 203 -5.97 -1.77 19.57
CA HIS A 203 -6.61 -0.56 20.11
C HIS A 203 -5.54 0.46 20.53
N GLU A 204 -4.53 0.63 19.68
CA GLU A 204 -3.41 1.51 19.98
C GLU A 204 -3.87 2.98 20.02
N PRO A 205 -3.23 3.85 20.83
CA PRO A 205 -3.67 5.24 20.99
C PRO A 205 -3.71 6.01 19.67
N ILE A 206 -4.85 6.62 19.36
CA ILE A 206 -5.02 7.47 18.17
C ILE A 206 -4.42 8.86 18.42
N LYS A 207 -3.59 9.32 17.49
CA LYS A 207 -2.83 10.59 17.58
C LYS A 207 -3.26 11.56 16.48
N VAL A 208 -3.19 12.86 16.78
CA VAL A 208 -3.46 13.93 15.82
C VAL A 208 -2.24 14.15 14.93
N HIS A 209 -2.41 14.06 13.62
CA HIS A 209 -1.40 14.40 12.62
C HIS A 209 -1.27 15.92 12.48
N PRO A 210 -0.11 16.51 12.83
CA PRO A 210 0.05 17.96 12.81
C PRO A 210 -0.18 18.61 11.44
N LEU A 211 -0.83 19.79 11.43
CA LEU A 211 -1.10 20.55 10.22
C LEU A 211 0.18 20.92 9.42
N LYS A 212 1.33 21.04 10.10
CA LYS A 212 2.63 21.30 9.47
C LYS A 212 3.08 20.19 8.51
N PHE A 213 2.52 18.98 8.64
CA PHE A 213 2.75 17.86 7.74
C PHE A 213 1.57 17.70 6.77
N ALA A 214 0.34 17.76 7.28
CA ALA A 214 -0.86 17.55 6.47
C ALA A 214 -1.16 18.66 5.44
N GLY A 215 -0.78 19.91 5.71
CA GLY A 215 -1.01 21.07 4.83
C GLY A 215 -2.45 21.55 4.68
N LYS A 216 -3.45 20.73 5.05
CA LYS A 216 -4.88 21.08 5.05
C LYS A 216 -5.58 20.52 6.28
N SER A 217 -6.45 21.32 6.89
CA SER A 217 -7.17 20.93 8.12
C SER A 217 -8.25 19.88 7.85
N ALA A 218 -8.58 19.09 8.87
CA ALA A 218 -9.69 18.13 8.80
C ALA A 218 -11.04 18.84 8.55
N ALA A 219 -11.25 20.01 9.16
CA ALA A 219 -12.45 20.82 8.95
C ALA A 219 -12.62 21.24 7.48
N ASP A 220 -11.55 21.67 6.82
CA ASP A 220 -11.59 22.04 5.39
C ASP A 220 -11.85 20.81 4.51
N LYS A 221 -11.18 19.68 4.79
CA LYS A 221 -11.41 18.43 4.04
C LYS A 221 -12.86 17.95 4.19
N LEU A 222 -13.44 18.00 5.39
CA LEU A 222 -14.84 17.66 5.64
C LEU A 222 -15.82 18.62 4.95
N SER A 223 -15.48 19.92 4.89
CA SER A 223 -16.26 20.92 4.16
C SER A 223 -16.36 20.59 2.67
N ASP A 224 -15.29 20.07 2.07
CA ASP A 224 -15.31 19.62 0.67
C ASP A 224 -16.24 18.41 0.48
N ILE A 225 -16.24 17.46 1.40
CA ILE A 225 -17.14 16.30 1.34
C ILE A 225 -18.60 16.73 1.47
N ARG A 226 -18.91 17.65 2.39
CA ARG A 226 -20.25 18.23 2.47
C ARG A 226 -20.63 18.97 1.18
N SER A 227 -19.70 19.70 0.57
CA SER A 227 -19.93 20.37 -0.71
C SER A 227 -20.17 19.38 -1.85
N TYR A 228 -19.46 18.27 -1.89
CA TYR A 228 -19.69 17.17 -2.81
C TYR A 228 -21.10 16.56 -2.64
N LEU A 229 -21.50 16.24 -1.41
CA LEU A 229 -22.87 15.74 -1.12
C LEU A 229 -23.94 16.74 -1.58
N ARG A 230 -23.73 18.03 -1.27
CA ARG A 230 -24.67 19.13 -1.57
C ARG A 230 -24.83 19.39 -3.08
N THR A 231 -23.83 19.04 -3.89
CA THR A 231 -23.86 19.26 -5.35
C THR A 231 -24.29 18.03 -6.14
N SER A 232 -23.96 16.83 -5.65
CA SER A 232 -24.11 15.59 -6.41
C SER A 232 -25.26 14.70 -5.93
N HIS A 233 -25.73 14.86 -4.69
CA HIS A 233 -26.64 13.90 -4.04
C HIS A 233 -27.83 14.53 -3.33
N THR A 234 -28.04 15.84 -3.47
CA THR A 234 -29.31 16.47 -3.11
C THR A 234 -30.21 16.52 -4.35
N ALA A 235 -31.40 15.92 -4.28
CA ALA A 235 -32.42 16.15 -5.30
C ALA A 235 -32.81 17.64 -5.35
N ALA A 236 -33.16 18.17 -6.52
CA ALA A 236 -33.86 19.46 -6.60
C ALA A 236 -35.11 19.36 -5.71
N ALA A 237 -35.17 20.15 -4.65
CA ALA A 237 -36.20 20.07 -3.63
C ALA A 237 -37.60 20.06 -4.27
N SER A 238 -38.32 18.94 -4.14
CA SER A 238 -39.75 18.90 -4.43
C SER A 238 -40.48 19.69 -3.34
N SER A 239 -41.46 20.49 -3.75
CA SER A 239 -42.19 21.44 -2.88
C SER A 239 -43.06 20.82 -1.79
N TYR A 240 -43.07 19.49 -1.64
CA TYR A 240 -44.04 18.79 -0.79
C TYR A 240 -43.45 18.07 0.45
N ALA A 241 -42.13 17.87 0.53
CA ALA A 241 -41.41 17.52 1.77
C ALA A 241 -39.89 17.57 1.53
N PRO A 242 -39.06 18.09 2.46
CA PRO A 242 -37.62 17.97 2.33
C PRO A 242 -37.23 16.48 2.41
N ALA A 243 -36.53 15.99 1.38
CA ALA A 243 -35.94 14.66 1.44
C ALA A 243 -34.93 14.59 2.60
N PRO A 244 -34.76 13.43 3.26
CA PRO A 244 -33.74 13.27 4.30
C PRO A 244 -32.35 13.60 3.74
N SER A 245 -31.53 14.28 4.54
CA SER A 245 -30.20 14.75 4.13
C SER A 245 -29.26 13.56 3.91
N PRO A 246 -28.51 13.48 2.79
CA PRO A 246 -27.58 12.39 2.53
C PRO A 246 -26.37 12.45 3.47
N SER A 247 -25.68 11.32 3.59
CA SER A 247 -24.42 11.20 4.34
C SER A 247 -23.37 10.49 3.51
N PHE A 248 -22.09 10.78 3.77
CA PHE A 248 -20.97 10.06 3.16
C PHE A 248 -20.36 9.11 4.19
N LEU A 249 -20.27 7.82 3.85
CA LEU A 249 -19.68 6.78 4.69
C LEU A 249 -18.30 6.40 4.15
N LEU A 250 -17.31 6.40 5.05
CA LEU A 250 -16.01 5.78 4.82
C LEU A 250 -15.85 4.58 5.76
N THR A 251 -15.36 3.49 5.19
CA THR A 251 -14.97 2.28 5.92
C THR A 251 -13.47 1.99 5.78
N THR A 252 -12.83 2.43 4.71
CA THR A 252 -11.39 2.22 4.47
C THR A 252 -10.54 3.08 5.40
N LEU A 253 -9.57 2.47 6.09
CA LEU A 253 -8.85 3.11 7.20
C LEU A 253 -7.95 4.28 6.75
N ASN A 254 -7.22 4.11 5.66
CA ASN A 254 -6.31 5.14 5.10
C ASN A 254 -7.05 6.46 4.80
N PRO A 255 -8.16 6.47 4.04
CA PRO A 255 -8.98 7.67 3.84
C PRO A 255 -9.56 8.29 5.10
N ILE A 256 -9.93 7.49 6.11
CA ILE A 256 -10.42 8.02 7.40
C ILE A 256 -9.29 8.77 8.11
N ALA A 257 -8.10 8.15 8.21
CA ALA A 257 -6.91 8.75 8.81
C ALA A 257 -6.51 10.05 8.10
N TRP A 258 -6.51 10.07 6.76
CA TRP A 258 -6.21 11.28 5.98
C TRP A 258 -7.27 12.38 6.14
N LEU A 259 -8.56 12.04 6.08
CA LEU A 259 -9.65 13.01 6.14
C LEU A 259 -9.69 13.74 7.49
N LEU A 260 -9.39 13.02 8.57
CA LEU A 260 -9.46 13.53 9.93
C LEU A 260 -8.12 14.09 10.45
N ASN A 261 -7.03 14.00 9.68
CA ASN A 261 -5.66 14.25 10.16
C ASN A 261 -5.38 13.48 11.46
N LEU A 262 -5.67 12.18 11.46
CA LEU A 262 -5.41 11.27 12.57
C LEU A 262 -4.50 10.14 12.08
N ARG A 263 -3.75 9.53 13.00
CA ARG A 263 -2.92 8.35 12.76
C ARG A 263 -3.02 7.39 13.93
N GLY A 264 -2.77 6.11 13.65
CA GLY A 264 -2.73 5.04 14.64
C GLY A 264 -1.61 4.06 14.32
N SER A 265 -1.67 2.88 14.92
CA SER A 265 -0.73 1.78 14.67
C SER A 265 -1.40 0.42 14.83
N ASP A 266 -2.69 0.34 14.49
CA ASP A 266 -3.47 -0.90 14.65
C ASP A 266 -3.12 -1.97 13.61
N ILE A 267 -2.65 -1.52 12.44
CA ILE A 267 -2.15 -2.37 11.38
C ILE A 267 -0.62 -2.24 11.37
N PRO A 268 0.15 -3.35 11.44
CA PRO A 268 1.60 -3.28 11.35
C PRO A 268 2.05 -2.52 10.10
N ASN A 269 2.99 -1.59 10.27
CA ASN A 269 3.61 -0.78 9.21
C ASN A 269 2.69 0.22 8.45
N ASP A 270 1.38 0.18 8.69
CA ASP A 270 0.41 1.15 8.16
C ASP A 270 -0.17 2.02 9.30
N PRO A 271 0.11 3.34 9.35
CA PRO A 271 -0.20 4.20 10.48
C PRO A 271 -1.69 4.61 10.57
N VAL A 272 -2.55 3.60 10.59
CA VAL A 272 -4.02 3.70 10.63
C VAL A 272 -4.59 3.09 11.91
N PHE A 273 -5.89 3.29 12.12
CA PHE A 273 -6.63 2.80 13.28
C PHE A 273 -7.99 2.27 12.83
N TYR A 274 -8.50 1.23 13.50
CA TYR A 274 -9.80 0.65 13.16
C TYR A 274 -10.93 1.66 13.36
N ALA A 275 -11.63 2.00 12.27
CA ALA A 275 -12.66 3.03 12.32
C ALA A 275 -13.76 2.88 11.27
N TYR A 276 -14.94 3.40 11.61
CA TYR A 276 -15.96 3.80 10.65
C TYR A 276 -16.19 5.30 10.77
N LEU A 277 -16.43 5.99 9.66
CA LEU A 277 -16.70 7.42 9.67
C LEU A 277 -17.93 7.75 8.83
N LEU A 278 -18.95 8.34 9.45
CA LEU A 278 -20.09 8.90 8.75
C LEU A 278 -20.03 10.43 8.80
N VAL A 279 -20.10 11.06 7.63
CA VAL A 279 -20.14 12.51 7.45
C VAL A 279 -21.50 12.90 6.90
N PRO A 280 -22.46 13.31 7.76
CA PRO A 280 -23.72 13.85 7.30
C PRO A 280 -23.53 15.17 6.55
N LEU A 281 -24.37 15.42 5.54
CA LEU A 281 -24.46 16.74 4.92
C LEU A 281 -24.85 17.80 5.96
N ASP A 282 -25.82 17.47 6.82
CA ASP A 282 -26.26 18.27 7.96
C ASP A 282 -26.16 17.46 9.26
N GLY A 283 -25.60 18.06 10.31
CA GLY A 283 -25.43 17.41 11.62
C GLY A 283 -24.00 16.99 11.93
N ASP A 284 -23.84 16.26 13.04
CA ASP A 284 -22.54 15.91 13.61
C ASP A 284 -21.88 14.77 12.85
N VAL A 285 -20.55 14.86 12.69
CA VAL A 285 -19.74 13.73 12.20
C VAL A 285 -19.78 12.60 13.23
N ARG A 286 -19.92 11.35 12.80
CA ARG A 286 -19.87 10.18 13.70
C ARG A 286 -18.63 9.35 13.38
N LEU A 287 -17.76 9.21 14.38
CA LEU A 287 -16.53 8.42 14.32
C LEU A 287 -16.66 7.25 15.29
N TRP A 288 -16.70 6.03 14.77
CA TRP A 288 -16.67 4.81 15.58
C TRP A 288 -15.26 4.27 15.64
N VAL A 289 -14.69 4.14 16.84
CA VAL A 289 -13.33 3.64 17.10
C VAL A 289 -13.30 2.80 18.37
N GLN A 290 -12.23 2.03 18.57
CA GLN A 290 -12.02 1.28 19.81
C GLN A 290 -11.99 2.26 21.00
N SER A 291 -12.75 1.95 22.07
CA SER A 291 -12.93 2.88 23.19
C SER A 291 -11.62 3.18 23.91
N GLU A 292 -10.75 2.17 23.97
CA GLU A 292 -9.43 2.17 24.57
C GLU A 292 -8.42 2.99 23.76
N ALA A 293 -8.63 3.13 22.44
CA ALA A 293 -7.77 3.92 21.56
C ALA A 293 -7.99 5.43 21.69
N VAL A 294 -9.04 5.86 22.41
CA VAL A 294 -9.47 7.26 22.50
C VAL A 294 -8.57 8.08 23.42
N THR A 295 -7.76 8.94 22.84
CA THR A 295 -6.89 9.89 23.56
C THR A 295 -7.59 11.23 23.84
N PRO A 296 -7.08 12.05 24.78
CA PRO A 296 -7.55 13.43 24.94
C PRO A 296 -7.45 14.25 23.65
N GLY A 297 -6.35 14.09 22.90
CA GLY A 297 -6.16 14.76 21.60
C GLY A 297 -7.21 14.35 20.58
N LEU A 298 -7.58 13.07 20.51
CA LEU A 298 -8.68 12.61 19.64
C LEU A 298 -10.02 13.26 20.02
N ARG A 299 -10.33 13.35 21.33
CA ARG A 299 -11.57 13.98 21.80
C ARG A 299 -11.64 15.46 21.40
N GLU A 300 -10.53 16.18 21.54
CA GLU A 300 -10.42 17.58 21.15
C GLU A 300 -10.57 17.75 19.63
N ALA A 301 -9.77 17.03 18.84
CA ALA A 301 -9.84 17.09 17.37
C ALA A 301 -11.24 16.73 16.83
N THR A 302 -11.90 15.72 17.42
CA THR A 302 -13.26 15.34 17.03
C THR A 302 -14.29 16.42 17.41
N LYS A 303 -14.12 17.08 18.56
CA LYS A 303 -14.98 18.20 18.97
C LYS A 303 -14.81 19.41 18.05
N GLU A 304 -13.59 19.73 17.62
CA GLU A 304 -13.31 20.86 16.72
C GLU A 304 -14.02 20.74 15.37
N ILE A 305 -14.16 19.53 14.84
CA ILE A 305 -14.90 19.27 13.59
C ILE A 305 -16.42 19.10 13.79
N GLY A 306 -16.92 19.29 15.02
CA GLY A 306 -18.34 19.07 15.36
C GLY A 306 -18.74 17.60 15.25
N GLY A 307 -17.88 16.69 15.74
CA GLY A 307 -18.10 15.24 15.69
C GLY A 307 -18.39 14.62 17.06
N LYS A 308 -18.78 13.35 17.02
CA LYS A 308 -19.00 12.46 18.16
C LYS A 308 -18.18 11.19 17.99
N ILE A 309 -17.62 10.72 19.09
CA ILE A 309 -16.91 9.44 19.18
C ILE A 309 -17.88 8.42 19.76
N GLU A 310 -18.01 7.30 19.09
CA GLU A 310 -18.86 6.16 19.49
C GLU A 310 -18.02 4.86 19.50
N PRO A 311 -18.41 3.82 20.25
CA PRO A 311 -17.68 2.55 20.28
C PRO A 311 -17.69 1.85 18.91
N TYR A 312 -16.56 1.27 18.50
CA TYR A 312 -16.38 0.60 17.21
C TYR A 312 -17.46 -0.46 16.93
N GLU A 313 -17.82 -1.25 17.95
CA GLU A 313 -18.76 -2.36 17.88
C GLU A 313 -20.20 -1.91 17.58
N GLU A 314 -20.53 -0.64 17.87
CA GLU A 314 -21.86 -0.07 17.61
C GLU A 314 -22.05 0.39 16.16
N ALA A 315 -20.98 0.48 15.37
CA ALA A 315 -21.01 1.07 14.03
C ALA A 315 -22.05 0.41 13.10
N LEU A 316 -22.02 -0.91 12.97
CA LEU A 316 -22.90 -1.64 12.05
C LEU A 316 -24.38 -1.52 12.42
N GLU A 317 -24.70 -1.56 13.72
CA GLU A 317 -26.08 -1.39 14.18
C GLU A 317 -26.54 0.06 13.99
N ALA A 318 -25.70 1.04 14.32
CA ALA A 318 -25.98 2.47 14.15
C ALA A 318 -26.16 2.87 12.68
N LEU A 319 -25.55 2.14 11.74
CA LEU A 319 -25.73 2.34 10.29
C LEU A 319 -27.11 1.90 9.81
N GLY A 320 -27.73 0.90 10.44
CA GLY A 320 -29.09 0.48 10.11
C GLY A 320 -30.17 1.50 10.48
N GLY A 321 -29.86 2.42 11.40
CA GLY A 321 -30.75 3.52 11.79
C GLY A 321 -30.61 4.80 10.96
N VAL A 322 -29.65 4.86 10.03
CA VAL A 322 -29.37 6.08 9.24
C VAL A 322 -30.54 6.40 8.32
N GLN A 323 -31.02 7.64 8.41
CA GLN A 323 -32.06 8.16 7.53
C GLN A 323 -31.42 8.79 6.29
N GLY A 324 -32.06 8.62 5.12
CA GLY A 324 -31.58 9.18 3.86
C GLY A 324 -30.57 8.30 3.13
N LYS A 325 -30.06 8.84 2.00
CA LYS A 325 -29.07 8.12 1.18
C LYS A 325 -27.71 8.10 1.86
N VAL A 326 -27.12 6.91 1.95
CA VAL A 326 -25.73 6.72 2.37
C VAL A 326 -24.88 6.58 1.12
N VAL A 327 -24.07 7.60 0.86
CA VAL A 327 -23.12 7.66 -0.24
C VAL A 327 -21.82 7.00 0.22
N ALA A 328 -21.32 6.02 -0.51
CA ALA A 328 -20.09 5.31 -0.17
C ALA A 328 -19.40 4.83 -1.44
N ASP A 329 -18.15 4.37 -1.33
CA ASP A 329 -17.53 3.64 -2.43
C ASP A 329 -17.89 2.14 -2.41
N ALA A 330 -17.45 1.43 -3.44
CA ALA A 330 -17.73 0.00 -3.57
C ALA A 330 -16.88 -0.89 -2.63
N LYS A 331 -15.95 -0.32 -1.86
CA LYS A 331 -15.05 -1.03 -0.93
C LYS A 331 -15.69 -1.25 0.45
N ILE A 332 -16.89 -0.71 0.70
CA ILE A 332 -17.65 -1.05 1.90
C ILE A 332 -17.89 -2.56 1.98
N SER A 333 -17.84 -3.12 3.18
CA SER A 333 -18.12 -4.53 3.37
C SER A 333 -19.59 -4.84 3.12
N TRP A 334 -19.88 -6.09 2.76
CA TRP A 334 -21.24 -6.59 2.59
C TRP A 334 -22.08 -6.44 3.86
N ALA A 335 -21.45 -6.53 5.04
CA ALA A 335 -22.11 -6.29 6.31
C ALA A 335 -22.69 -4.87 6.41
N VAL A 336 -22.03 -3.86 5.85
CA VAL A 336 -22.58 -2.50 5.76
C VAL A 336 -23.80 -2.46 4.84
N VAL A 337 -23.76 -3.20 3.74
CA VAL A 337 -24.86 -3.27 2.76
C VAL A 337 -26.09 -3.90 3.39
N ASP A 338 -25.93 -4.99 4.15
CA ASP A 338 -27.02 -5.67 4.86
C ASP A 338 -27.66 -4.76 5.92
N ARG A 339 -26.88 -3.89 6.57
CA ARG A 339 -27.37 -2.97 7.60
C ARG A 339 -28.07 -1.75 7.03
N VAL A 340 -27.45 -1.09 6.06
CA VAL A 340 -27.99 0.14 5.44
C VAL A 340 -29.16 -0.17 4.50
N GLY A 341 -29.11 -1.32 3.84
CA GLY A 341 -30.01 -1.70 2.75
C GLY A 341 -29.52 -1.17 1.40
N GLU A 342 -29.44 -2.07 0.41
CA GLU A 342 -28.92 -1.75 -0.93
C GLU A 342 -29.68 -0.58 -1.59
N ASP A 343 -30.99 -0.49 -1.38
CA ASP A 343 -31.84 0.60 -1.89
C ASP A 343 -31.57 1.97 -1.24
N ASN A 344 -30.88 2.03 -0.09
CA ASN A 344 -30.48 3.26 0.58
C ASN A 344 -29.04 3.68 0.26
N LEU A 345 -28.28 2.82 -0.42
CA LEU A 345 -26.92 3.14 -0.83
C LEU A 345 -26.88 3.95 -2.13
N ALA A 346 -25.82 4.75 -2.27
CA ALA A 346 -25.41 5.40 -3.50
C ALA A 346 -23.91 5.17 -3.69
N ILE A 347 -23.56 4.21 -4.54
CA ILE A 347 -22.18 3.78 -4.73
C ILE A 347 -21.48 4.70 -5.74
N VAL A 348 -20.37 5.31 -5.32
CA VAL A 348 -19.60 6.29 -6.10
C VAL A 348 -18.11 5.94 -6.10
N LYS A 349 -17.32 6.61 -6.95
CA LYS A 349 -15.87 6.66 -6.72
C LYS A 349 -15.58 7.60 -5.57
N SER A 350 -14.75 7.19 -4.61
CA SER A 350 -14.49 7.97 -3.40
C SER A 350 -13.85 9.33 -3.74
N PRO A 351 -14.50 10.47 -3.46
CA PRO A 351 -13.89 11.78 -3.59
C PRO A 351 -12.77 12.00 -2.56
N VAL A 352 -12.77 11.23 -1.47
CA VAL A 352 -11.75 11.30 -0.41
C VAL A 352 -10.46 10.67 -0.91
N GLU A 353 -10.51 9.44 -1.46
CA GLU A 353 -9.34 8.79 -2.04
C GLU A 353 -8.77 9.59 -3.22
N ALA A 354 -9.64 10.15 -4.07
CA ALA A 354 -9.21 10.98 -5.19
C ALA A 354 -8.48 12.27 -4.74
N ALA A 355 -8.94 12.89 -3.65
CA ALA A 355 -8.28 14.07 -3.08
C ALA A 355 -6.98 13.70 -2.36
N GLN A 356 -6.98 12.61 -1.58
CA GLN A 356 -5.80 12.09 -0.88
C GLN A 356 -4.66 11.74 -1.85
N ALA A 357 -4.99 11.17 -3.01
CA ALA A 357 -4.00 10.80 -4.02
C ALA A 357 -3.20 12.00 -4.58
N ILE A 358 -3.75 13.22 -4.49
CA ILE A 358 -3.15 14.47 -4.99
C ILE A 358 -2.52 15.22 -3.81
N LYS A 359 -1.20 15.07 -3.66
CA LYS A 359 -0.47 15.69 -2.55
C LYS A 359 -0.39 17.20 -2.75
N ASN A 360 -0.71 17.92 -1.68
CA ASN A 360 -0.54 19.38 -1.63
C ASN A 360 0.95 19.75 -1.47
N GLU A 361 1.28 21.03 -1.59
CA GLU A 361 2.69 21.48 -1.54
C GLU A 361 3.39 21.18 -0.21
N THR A 362 2.66 21.14 0.91
CA THR A 362 3.21 20.77 2.22
C THR A 362 3.56 19.28 2.24
N GLU A 363 2.64 18.41 1.81
CA GLU A 363 2.86 16.96 1.71
C GLU A 363 4.03 16.67 0.75
N LEU A 364 4.07 17.32 -0.43
CA LEU A 364 5.18 17.19 -1.39
C LEU A 364 6.53 17.67 -0.82
N ALA A 365 6.53 18.75 -0.05
CA ALA A 365 7.74 19.23 0.62
C ALA A 365 8.21 18.25 1.70
N GLY A 366 7.28 17.66 2.44
CA GLY A 366 7.52 16.58 3.40
C GLY A 366 8.22 15.39 2.75
N PHE A 367 7.63 14.85 1.67
CA PHE A 367 8.23 13.74 0.92
C PHE A 367 9.66 14.05 0.44
N ARG A 368 9.89 15.24 -0.13
CA ARG A 368 11.23 15.66 -0.58
C ARG A 368 12.23 15.68 0.58
N ALA A 369 11.81 16.09 1.77
CA ALA A 369 12.65 16.09 2.97
C ALA A 369 12.87 14.67 3.52
N ALA A 370 11.83 13.85 3.57
CA ALA A 370 11.89 12.46 4.01
C ALA A 370 12.85 11.62 3.16
N TYR A 371 12.72 11.65 1.83
CA TYR A 371 13.62 10.92 0.93
C TYR A 371 15.06 11.42 0.96
N LEU A 372 15.29 12.68 1.34
CA LEU A 372 16.64 13.21 1.53
C LEU A 372 17.28 12.65 2.82
N ARG A 373 16.52 12.57 3.92
CA ARG A 373 16.98 11.97 5.19
C ARG A 373 17.18 10.46 5.05
N ASP A 374 16.22 9.76 4.44
CA ASP A 374 16.31 8.33 4.19
C ASP A 374 17.50 7.99 3.27
N GLY A 375 17.73 8.80 2.24
CA GLY A 375 18.92 8.67 1.39
C GLY A 375 20.25 8.76 2.17
N ALA A 376 20.30 9.59 3.22
CA ALA A 376 21.49 9.67 4.08
C ALA A 376 21.65 8.41 4.95
N ALA A 377 20.55 7.85 5.47
CA ALA A 377 20.55 6.56 6.17
C ALA A 377 21.03 5.43 5.24
N TRP A 378 20.49 5.35 4.03
CA TRP A 378 20.88 4.37 3.01
C TRP A 378 22.38 4.41 2.71
N VAL A 379 22.93 5.60 2.49
CA VAL A 379 24.36 5.75 2.18
C VAL A 379 25.25 5.29 3.33
N ARG A 380 24.89 5.62 4.57
CA ARG A 380 25.65 5.18 5.75
C ARG A 380 25.62 3.66 5.89
N TRP A 381 24.44 3.08 5.70
CA TRP A 381 24.23 1.64 5.69
C TRP A 381 25.02 0.94 4.58
N GLN A 382 24.91 1.40 3.34
CA GLN A 382 25.61 0.79 2.21
C GLN A 382 27.14 0.86 2.38
N ALA A 383 27.64 1.98 2.89
CA ALA A 383 29.05 2.14 3.20
C ALA A 383 29.50 1.22 4.35
N TRP A 384 28.64 0.99 5.36
CA TRP A 384 28.86 0.01 6.41
C TRP A 384 28.93 -1.41 5.85
N LEU A 385 27.95 -1.80 5.05
CA LEU A 385 27.80 -3.15 4.52
C LEU A 385 29.01 -3.53 3.65
N GLU A 386 29.39 -2.66 2.71
CA GLU A 386 30.59 -2.88 1.89
C GLU A 386 31.87 -2.99 2.73
N GLU A 387 31.98 -2.19 3.81
CA GLU A 387 33.14 -2.26 4.71
C GLU A 387 33.17 -3.56 5.52
N GLN A 388 32.02 -4.05 6.01
CA GLN A 388 31.95 -5.33 6.75
C GLN A 388 32.36 -6.50 5.85
N LEU A 389 31.77 -6.58 4.65
CA LEU A 389 32.04 -7.64 3.69
C LEU A 389 33.51 -7.58 3.21
N ALA A 390 34.05 -6.39 2.96
CA ALA A 390 35.46 -6.22 2.57
C ALA A 390 36.45 -6.63 3.67
N ARG A 391 36.04 -6.58 4.96
CA ARG A 391 36.82 -7.08 6.09
C ARG A 391 36.67 -8.59 6.30
N GLY A 392 35.91 -9.29 5.45
CA GLY A 392 35.65 -10.72 5.56
C GLY A 392 34.69 -11.09 6.69
N ARG A 393 33.90 -10.13 7.19
CA ARG A 393 32.83 -10.44 8.16
C ARG A 393 31.65 -11.07 7.42
N THR A 394 31.06 -12.08 8.03
CA THR A 394 29.77 -12.63 7.60
C THR A 394 28.66 -11.68 8.04
N VAL A 395 27.91 -11.15 7.08
CA VAL A 395 26.67 -10.39 7.31
C VAL A 395 25.55 -11.15 6.65
N THR A 396 24.47 -11.40 7.36
CA THR A 396 23.30 -12.12 6.85
C THR A 396 22.29 -11.17 6.23
N GLU A 397 21.34 -11.71 5.47
CA GLU A 397 20.19 -10.98 4.94
C GLU A 397 19.44 -10.23 6.06
N TRP A 398 19.13 -10.92 7.17
CA TRP A 398 18.49 -10.33 8.35
C TRP A 398 19.35 -9.19 8.95
N ASP A 399 20.64 -9.46 9.21
CA ASP A 399 21.54 -8.45 9.79
C ASP A 399 21.59 -7.16 8.97
N ALA A 400 21.60 -7.28 7.64
CA ALA A 400 21.66 -6.13 6.75
C ALA A 400 20.35 -5.34 6.72
N GLY A 401 19.19 -6.01 6.74
CA GLY A 401 17.88 -5.34 6.84
C GLY A 401 17.76 -4.56 8.15
N GLU A 402 18.01 -5.23 9.27
CA GLU A 402 17.90 -4.61 10.60
C GLU A 402 18.90 -3.46 10.81
N GLU A 403 20.11 -3.58 10.26
CA GLU A 403 21.07 -2.49 10.36
C GLU A 403 20.61 -1.25 9.57
N LEU A 404 19.92 -1.40 8.43
CA LEU A 404 19.34 -0.26 7.71
C LEU A 404 18.25 0.40 8.55
N THR A 405 17.37 -0.38 9.19
CA THR A 405 16.38 0.11 10.16
C THR A 405 17.05 0.98 11.23
N ARG A 406 18.16 0.52 11.83
CA ARG A 406 18.92 1.29 12.84
C ARG A 406 19.54 2.60 12.32
N TYR A 407 19.79 2.73 11.02
CA TYR A 407 20.21 4.02 10.45
C TYR A 407 19.01 4.94 10.22
N ARG A 408 17.84 4.39 9.89
CA ARG A 408 16.57 5.12 9.72
C ARG A 408 16.01 5.65 11.04
N GLU A 409 16.06 4.87 12.11
CA GLU A 409 15.65 5.25 13.47
C GLU A 409 16.34 6.52 13.98
N LYS A 410 17.55 6.81 13.48
CA LYS A 410 18.34 8.00 13.87
C LYS A 410 17.95 9.26 13.09
N GLN A 411 17.09 9.14 12.08
CA GLN A 411 16.65 10.27 11.27
C GLN A 411 15.46 10.97 11.93
N ASP A 412 15.40 12.29 11.79
CA ASP A 412 14.27 13.07 12.29
C ASP A 412 12.94 12.59 11.69
N ASN A 413 11.89 12.64 12.52
CA ASN A 413 10.52 12.23 12.21
C ASN A 413 10.32 10.74 11.91
N PHE A 414 11.29 9.86 12.15
CA PHE A 414 11.09 8.41 11.97
C PHE A 414 9.92 7.91 12.84
N ALA A 415 9.05 7.12 12.23
CA ALA A 415 7.79 6.65 12.82
C ALA A 415 7.55 5.14 12.61
N GLY A 416 8.60 4.37 12.31
CA GLY A 416 8.53 2.92 12.08
C GLY A 416 8.85 2.51 10.65
N LEU A 417 8.73 1.23 10.36
CA LEU A 417 8.84 0.70 9.00
C LEU A 417 7.55 0.91 8.22
N ALA A 418 7.66 1.05 6.89
CA ALA A 418 6.49 1.11 6.00
C ALA A 418 6.04 -0.28 5.52
N TYR A 419 6.94 -1.27 5.60
CA TYR A 419 6.73 -2.69 5.34
C TYR A 419 7.96 -3.47 5.84
N GLU A 420 7.85 -4.78 5.96
CA GLU A 420 8.96 -5.64 6.38
C GLU A 420 10.12 -5.58 5.37
N ASN A 421 11.36 -5.58 5.87
CA ASN A 421 12.54 -5.47 5.04
C ASN A 421 12.69 -6.67 4.10
N ILE A 422 12.66 -6.45 2.79
CA ILE A 422 13.06 -7.47 1.80
C ILE A 422 14.57 -7.34 1.60
N SER A 423 15.32 -8.17 2.30
CA SER A 423 16.79 -8.22 2.22
C SER A 423 17.20 -9.59 1.72
N ALA A 424 17.67 -9.68 0.46
CA ALA A 424 17.72 -10.95 -0.24
C ALA A 424 18.97 -11.08 -1.13
N THR A 425 19.62 -12.24 -1.12
CA THR A 425 20.75 -12.59 -1.97
C THR A 425 20.46 -13.87 -2.77
N GLY A 426 20.98 -13.94 -3.99
CA GLY A 426 20.84 -15.14 -4.82
C GLY A 426 19.37 -15.56 -5.00
N GLU A 427 19.06 -16.84 -4.79
CA GLU A 427 17.72 -17.39 -5.05
C GLU A 427 16.61 -16.72 -4.25
N ASN A 428 16.90 -16.21 -3.04
CA ASN A 428 15.94 -15.47 -2.23
C ASN A 428 15.51 -14.18 -2.92
N ALA A 429 16.43 -13.50 -3.62
CA ALA A 429 16.12 -12.27 -4.35
C ALA A 429 15.19 -12.51 -5.55
N ALA A 430 15.07 -13.75 -6.03
CA ALA A 430 14.12 -14.13 -7.09
C ALA A 430 12.67 -14.23 -6.58
N LEU A 431 12.44 -14.09 -5.27
CA LEU A 431 11.12 -14.06 -4.67
C LEU A 431 10.74 -12.59 -4.39
N PRO A 432 9.72 -12.04 -5.08
CA PRO A 432 9.46 -10.60 -5.03
C PRO A 432 9.26 -10.03 -3.63
N HIS A 433 8.60 -10.80 -2.75
CA HIS A 433 8.22 -10.43 -1.38
C HIS A 433 8.90 -11.35 -0.34
N TYR A 434 10.18 -11.65 -0.55
CA TYR A 434 10.96 -12.44 0.41
C TYR A 434 11.16 -11.69 1.73
N GLU A 435 10.86 -12.33 2.85
CA GLU A 435 11.19 -11.82 4.17
C GLU A 435 12.36 -12.63 4.78
N PRO A 436 13.47 -11.99 5.18
CA PRO A 436 14.61 -12.64 5.78
C PRO A 436 14.27 -13.21 7.16
N SER A 437 14.86 -14.35 7.51
CA SER A 437 14.61 -15.01 8.79
C SER A 437 15.75 -14.78 9.78
N GLU A 438 15.40 -14.29 10.98
CA GLU A 438 16.34 -14.25 12.12
C GLU A 438 16.77 -15.67 12.55
N SER A 439 15.82 -16.61 12.54
CA SER A 439 16.05 -17.99 13.01
C SER A 439 16.78 -18.86 11.98
N HIS A 440 16.69 -18.53 10.70
CA HIS A 440 17.36 -19.22 9.60
C HIS A 440 18.18 -18.22 8.77
N PRO A 441 19.26 -17.66 9.34
CA PRO A 441 19.99 -16.57 8.72
C PRO A 441 20.76 -17.05 7.49
N VAL A 442 20.59 -16.33 6.37
CA VAL A 442 21.30 -16.60 5.11
C VAL A 442 22.43 -15.57 4.93
N PRO A 443 23.70 -15.97 4.83
CA PRO A 443 24.82 -15.07 4.55
C PRO A 443 24.71 -14.38 3.19
N ILE A 444 25.02 -13.08 3.13
CA ILE A 444 25.07 -12.34 1.86
C ILE A 444 26.17 -12.90 0.95
N SER A 445 25.79 -13.28 -0.27
CA SER A 445 26.70 -13.82 -1.27
C SER A 445 27.54 -12.72 -1.91
N LEU A 446 28.85 -12.94 -2.04
CA LEU A 446 29.72 -12.07 -2.84
C LEU A 446 29.66 -12.39 -4.34
N SER A 447 29.08 -13.52 -4.72
CA SER A 447 29.03 -14.02 -6.10
C SER A 447 27.68 -13.83 -6.80
N SER A 448 26.66 -13.40 -6.07
CA SER A 448 25.31 -13.18 -6.58
C SER A 448 24.85 -11.75 -6.31
N PRO A 449 23.84 -11.24 -7.04
CA PRO A 449 23.17 -10.01 -6.69
C PRO A 449 22.60 -10.07 -5.26
N TYR A 450 22.59 -8.92 -4.61
CA TYR A 450 21.91 -8.66 -3.35
C TYR A 450 20.91 -7.53 -3.57
N LEU A 451 19.64 -7.83 -3.34
CA LEU A 451 18.51 -6.93 -3.45
C LEU A 451 18.12 -6.50 -2.04
N ASN A 452 18.00 -5.19 -1.82
CA ASN A 452 17.36 -4.66 -0.63
C ASN A 452 16.22 -3.76 -1.08
N ASP A 453 15.02 -4.12 -0.67
CA ASP A 453 13.81 -3.33 -0.80
C ASP A 453 13.24 -3.09 0.59
N SER A 454 13.15 -1.81 0.95
CA SER A 454 12.81 -1.43 2.31
C SER A 454 12.37 0.02 2.40
N GLY A 455 11.46 0.27 3.33
CA GLY A 455 10.81 1.56 3.52
C GLY A 455 10.57 1.88 4.98
N ALA A 456 10.50 3.16 5.29
CA ALA A 456 10.16 3.69 6.61
C ALA A 456 8.99 4.66 6.51
N GLN A 457 8.21 4.71 7.58
CA GLN A 457 7.29 5.77 7.85
C GLN A 457 8.06 6.93 8.49
N TYR A 458 7.86 8.13 7.94
CA TYR A 458 8.20 9.38 8.59
C TYR A 458 6.92 10.20 8.80
N LEU A 459 6.88 11.05 9.82
CA LEU A 459 5.74 11.95 10.06
C LEU A 459 5.47 12.94 8.91
N ASP A 460 6.33 13.02 7.91
CA ASP A 460 6.21 13.89 6.74
C ASP A 460 6.33 13.12 5.41
N GLY A 461 6.25 11.79 5.41
CA GLY A 461 6.24 10.99 4.19
C GLY A 461 6.52 9.50 4.40
N THR A 462 6.14 8.69 3.41
CA THR A 462 6.39 7.24 3.40
C THR A 462 7.46 6.89 2.37
N ILE A 463 8.45 6.10 2.78
CA ILE A 463 9.57 5.70 1.94
C ILE A 463 9.30 4.34 1.33
N ASP A 464 9.63 4.22 0.05
CA ASP A 464 9.71 2.98 -0.68
C ASP A 464 10.93 3.02 -1.61
N THR A 465 11.88 2.10 -1.44
CA THR A 465 13.13 2.12 -2.21
C THR A 465 13.79 0.75 -2.25
N THR A 466 13.75 0.15 -3.43
CA THR A 466 14.62 -0.96 -3.82
C THR A 466 15.94 -0.54 -4.48
N ARG A 467 17.06 -1.13 -4.06
CA ARG A 467 18.30 -1.23 -4.86
C ARG A 467 18.80 -2.66 -4.94
N THR A 468 19.25 -3.04 -6.13
CA THR A 468 20.04 -4.27 -6.33
C THR A 468 21.51 -3.93 -6.53
N MET A 469 22.38 -4.64 -5.82
CA MET A 469 23.83 -4.41 -5.74
C MET A 469 24.58 -5.74 -5.90
N HIS A 470 25.89 -5.66 -6.14
CA HIS A 470 26.77 -6.81 -6.20
C HIS A 470 28.07 -6.54 -5.44
N PHE A 471 28.51 -7.45 -4.57
CA PHE A 471 29.66 -7.21 -3.69
C PHE A 471 30.99 -7.82 -4.18
N GLY A 472 30.95 -8.81 -5.09
CA GLY A 472 32.12 -9.32 -5.82
C GLY A 472 32.06 -9.04 -7.32
N ARG A 473 32.31 -10.07 -8.15
CA ARG A 473 32.34 -9.95 -9.63
C ARG A 473 31.03 -10.47 -10.27
N PRO A 474 30.21 -9.61 -10.90
CA PRO A 474 28.98 -10.05 -11.55
C PRO A 474 29.25 -10.84 -12.84
N THR A 475 28.37 -11.82 -13.13
CA THR A 475 28.40 -12.62 -14.36
C THR A 475 27.93 -11.80 -15.57
N GLY A 476 28.01 -12.36 -16.78
CA GLY A 476 27.43 -11.74 -17.98
C GLY A 476 25.93 -11.52 -17.84
N GLU A 477 25.22 -12.57 -17.42
CA GLU A 477 23.76 -12.54 -17.22
C GLU A 477 23.32 -11.56 -16.14
N HIS A 478 24.03 -11.48 -14.99
CA HIS A 478 23.73 -10.47 -13.96
C HIS A 478 23.79 -9.06 -14.54
N ARG A 479 24.83 -8.75 -15.32
CA ARG A 479 24.99 -7.42 -15.92
C ARG A 479 23.93 -7.11 -16.96
N ARG A 480 23.63 -8.07 -17.81
CA ARG A 480 22.66 -7.93 -18.90
C ARG A 480 21.25 -7.71 -18.34
N ALA A 481 20.79 -8.58 -17.45
CA ALA A 481 19.49 -8.44 -16.80
C ALA A 481 19.38 -7.12 -16.01
N TYR A 482 20.41 -6.78 -15.22
CA TYR A 482 20.44 -5.53 -14.45
C TYR A 482 20.31 -4.30 -15.33
N THR A 483 21.02 -4.31 -16.47
CA THR A 483 20.99 -3.20 -17.40
C THR A 483 19.63 -3.08 -18.08
N ARG A 484 18.96 -4.18 -18.44
CA ARG A 484 17.60 -4.13 -19.00
C ARG A 484 16.58 -3.58 -18.01
N VAL A 485 16.63 -4.00 -16.74
CA VAL A 485 15.81 -3.41 -15.67
C VAL A 485 16.09 -1.91 -15.53
N LEU A 486 17.36 -1.51 -15.51
CA LEU A 486 17.75 -0.10 -15.41
C LEU A 486 17.27 0.74 -16.60
N GLN A 487 17.29 0.20 -17.83
CA GLN A 487 16.74 0.87 -19.00
C GLN A 487 15.24 1.13 -18.86
N GLY A 488 14.49 0.13 -18.37
CA GLY A 488 13.06 0.30 -18.09
C GLY A 488 12.81 1.40 -17.07
N HIS A 489 13.58 1.39 -15.98
CA HIS A 489 13.50 2.38 -14.91
C HIS A 489 13.78 3.80 -15.42
N MET A 490 14.83 3.97 -16.24
CA MET A 490 15.19 5.24 -16.88
C MET A 490 14.14 5.72 -17.89
N ALA A 491 13.50 4.80 -18.62
CA ALA A 491 12.48 5.14 -19.61
C ALA A 491 11.26 5.81 -18.95
N VAL A 492 10.83 5.29 -17.79
CA VAL A 492 9.77 5.91 -16.99
C VAL A 492 10.25 7.23 -16.38
N ASP A 493 11.39 7.25 -15.71
CA ASP A 493 11.87 8.41 -14.96
C ASP A 493 12.06 9.67 -15.82
N ARG A 494 12.42 9.48 -17.10
CA ARG A 494 12.69 10.57 -18.04
C ARG A 494 11.48 11.00 -18.86
N LEU A 495 10.33 10.37 -18.64
CA LEU A 495 9.16 10.58 -19.48
C LEU A 495 8.60 12.01 -19.34
N VAL A 496 8.32 12.64 -20.48
CA VAL A 496 7.52 13.86 -20.59
C VAL A 496 6.31 13.53 -21.43
N PHE A 497 5.11 13.74 -20.89
CA PHE A 497 3.86 13.22 -21.44
C PHE A 497 2.72 14.24 -21.36
N PRO A 498 1.71 14.17 -22.23
CA PRO A 498 0.56 15.06 -22.17
C PRO A 498 -0.38 14.70 -21.00
N GLU A 499 -1.09 15.69 -20.48
CA GLU A 499 -2.22 15.50 -19.57
C GLU A 499 -3.25 14.52 -20.18
N GLY A 500 -3.81 13.64 -19.36
CA GLY A 500 -4.68 12.55 -19.81
C GLY A 500 -3.97 11.19 -19.96
N THR A 501 -2.63 11.15 -19.88
CA THR A 501 -1.86 9.89 -19.89
C THR A 501 -2.11 9.08 -18.61
N THR A 502 -2.33 7.77 -18.74
CA THR A 502 -2.57 6.84 -17.63
C THR A 502 -1.35 5.97 -17.31
N GLY A 503 -1.36 5.31 -16.14
CA GLY A 503 -0.32 4.38 -15.71
C GLY A 503 -0.06 3.22 -16.65
N GLU A 504 -1.13 2.65 -17.22
CA GLU A 504 -1.04 1.54 -18.17
C GLU A 504 -0.17 1.89 -19.39
N GLN A 505 -0.34 3.11 -19.93
CA GLN A 505 0.42 3.58 -21.09
C GLN A 505 1.92 3.72 -20.76
N VAL A 506 2.25 3.97 -19.49
CA VAL A 506 3.63 4.10 -19.00
C VAL A 506 4.25 2.73 -18.66
N ASP A 507 3.46 1.75 -18.19
CA ASP A 507 3.93 0.40 -17.81
C ASP A 507 4.71 -0.30 -18.92
N ALA A 508 4.24 -0.19 -20.17
CA ALA A 508 4.92 -0.79 -21.32
C ALA A 508 6.33 -0.24 -21.56
N LEU A 509 6.61 1.02 -21.18
CA LEU A 509 7.93 1.63 -21.34
C LEU A 509 8.98 0.96 -20.44
N ALA A 510 8.59 0.60 -19.22
CA ALA A 510 9.46 -0.09 -18.28
C ALA A 510 9.76 -1.54 -18.71
N ARG A 511 8.81 -2.18 -19.39
CA ARG A 511 8.93 -3.57 -19.83
C ARG A 511 9.64 -3.74 -21.17
N ALA A 512 9.57 -2.76 -22.06
CA ALA A 512 10.07 -2.88 -23.43
C ALA A 512 11.54 -3.38 -23.53
N PRO A 513 12.50 -2.91 -22.69
CA PRO A 513 13.86 -3.44 -22.73
C PRO A 513 13.96 -4.93 -22.36
N LEU A 514 13.17 -5.40 -21.40
CA LEU A 514 13.11 -6.81 -21.00
C LEU A 514 12.42 -7.67 -22.06
N TRP A 515 11.28 -7.22 -22.59
CA TRP A 515 10.54 -7.92 -23.64
C TRP A 515 11.35 -8.15 -24.91
N SER A 516 12.26 -7.21 -25.23
CA SER A 516 13.17 -7.37 -26.37
C SER A 516 14.09 -8.59 -26.29
N GLU A 517 14.17 -9.22 -25.11
CA GLU A 517 14.99 -10.40 -24.83
C GLU A 517 14.17 -11.57 -24.27
N GLY A 518 12.83 -11.50 -24.33
CA GLY A 518 11.95 -12.55 -23.79
C GLY A 518 11.84 -12.57 -22.27
N MET A 519 12.29 -11.52 -21.58
CA MET A 519 12.19 -11.37 -20.12
C MET A 519 10.94 -10.58 -19.72
N ASN A 520 10.40 -10.81 -18.51
CA ASN A 520 9.30 -10.03 -17.94
C ASN A 520 9.30 -10.11 -16.39
N TYR A 521 8.42 -9.36 -15.72
CA TYR A 521 8.15 -9.44 -14.28
C TYR A 521 6.64 -9.50 -13.99
N GLY A 522 6.26 -10.24 -12.95
CA GLY A 522 4.87 -10.61 -12.65
C GLY A 522 4.06 -9.60 -11.80
N HIS A 523 4.56 -8.39 -11.59
CA HIS A 523 3.88 -7.32 -10.85
C HIS A 523 3.78 -6.03 -11.68
N GLY A 524 3.07 -5.01 -11.19
CA GLY A 524 3.01 -3.68 -11.79
C GLY A 524 4.37 -2.97 -11.78
N THR A 525 4.56 -1.97 -12.63
CA THR A 525 5.77 -1.12 -12.63
C THR A 525 5.79 -0.12 -11.47
N GLY A 526 4.64 0.16 -10.85
CA GLY A 526 4.58 0.93 -9.62
C GLY A 526 3.16 1.17 -9.13
N HIS A 527 3.06 1.74 -7.94
CA HIS A 527 1.82 2.03 -7.21
C HIS A 527 1.90 3.42 -6.57
N GLY A 528 0.77 3.96 -6.11
CA GLY A 528 0.72 5.19 -5.36
C GLY A 528 1.37 5.03 -3.99
N VAL A 529 1.83 6.13 -3.39
CA VAL A 529 2.45 6.15 -2.05
C VAL A 529 1.78 7.25 -1.21
N GLY A 530 1.27 6.89 -0.04
CA GLY A 530 0.58 7.80 0.90
C GLY A 530 1.53 8.65 1.74
N GLU A 531 1.06 9.80 2.22
CA GLU A 531 1.84 10.65 3.15
C GLU A 531 1.66 10.16 4.59
N TYR A 532 2.71 9.54 5.14
CA TYR A 532 2.65 8.87 6.45
C TYR A 532 1.40 8.01 6.57
N LEU A 533 1.17 7.15 5.57
CA LEU A 533 0.00 6.30 5.37
C LEU A 533 0.48 5.03 4.64
N SER A 534 -0.43 4.24 4.06
CA SER A 534 -0.04 3.05 3.30
C SER A 534 1.00 3.37 2.21
N VAL A 535 2.03 2.52 2.15
CA VAL A 535 3.02 2.51 1.08
C VAL A 535 2.39 2.18 -0.27
N HIS A 536 1.31 1.38 -0.27
CA HIS A 536 0.50 1.05 -1.43
C HIS A 536 -0.81 1.84 -1.41
N GLU A 537 -0.77 3.07 -1.92
CA GLU A 537 -1.95 3.89 -2.08
C GLU A 537 -2.65 3.60 -3.42
N THR A 538 -3.96 3.41 -3.38
CA THR A 538 -4.77 3.15 -4.59
C THR A 538 -5.02 4.44 -5.40
N GLN A 539 -5.81 4.36 -6.47
CA GLN A 539 -6.10 5.43 -7.45
C GLN A 539 -4.97 5.77 -8.43
N VAL A 540 -3.71 5.78 -7.98
CA VAL A 540 -2.54 6.14 -8.80
C VAL A 540 -1.57 4.97 -8.85
N GLY A 541 -0.99 4.69 -10.01
CA GLY A 541 0.01 3.64 -10.17
C GLY A 541 0.41 3.46 -11.64
N ILE A 542 1.45 2.67 -11.88
CA ILE A 542 1.94 2.30 -13.22
C ILE A 542 1.76 0.79 -13.35
N SER A 543 0.64 0.36 -13.89
CA SER A 543 0.33 -1.06 -14.02
C SER A 543 -0.68 -1.30 -15.14
N HIS A 544 -0.64 -2.51 -15.72
CA HIS A 544 -1.64 -3.06 -16.61
C HIS A 544 -2.77 -3.80 -15.85
N SER A 545 -2.91 -3.61 -14.53
CA SER A 545 -3.99 -4.20 -13.71
C SER A 545 -5.22 -3.29 -13.62
N LEU A 546 -6.43 -3.88 -13.60
CA LEU A 546 -7.73 -3.23 -13.91
C LEU A 546 -8.01 -1.95 -13.08
N GLY A 547 -7.38 -1.83 -11.91
CA GLY A 547 -7.52 -0.70 -10.99
C GLY A 547 -6.88 0.62 -11.47
N TYR A 548 -5.84 0.59 -12.31
CA TYR A 548 -5.08 1.81 -12.68
C TYR A 548 -5.36 2.31 -14.11
N PHE A 549 -6.09 1.53 -14.92
CA PHE A 549 -6.35 1.81 -16.33
C PHE A 549 -7.03 3.17 -16.59
N ASN A 550 -7.81 3.67 -15.63
CA ASN A 550 -8.77 4.76 -15.87
C ASN A 550 -8.48 6.05 -15.09
N THR A 551 -7.32 6.16 -14.42
CA THR A 551 -6.95 7.37 -13.68
C THR A 551 -5.75 8.04 -14.35
N PRO A 552 -5.96 9.15 -15.08
CA PRO A 552 -4.87 9.94 -15.62
C PRO A 552 -3.98 10.52 -14.53
N PHE A 553 -2.68 10.65 -14.82
CA PHE A 553 -1.78 11.38 -13.95
C PHE A 553 -2.10 12.87 -13.93
N VAL A 554 -2.09 13.46 -12.74
CA VAL A 554 -2.18 14.91 -12.52
C VAL A 554 -1.07 15.39 -11.58
N PRO A 555 -0.67 16.67 -11.63
CA PRO A 555 0.32 17.21 -10.68
C PRO A 555 -0.06 16.95 -9.23
N GLY A 556 0.91 16.54 -8.41
CA GLY A 556 0.70 16.15 -7.01
C GLY A 556 0.49 14.65 -6.79
N HIS A 557 0.20 13.87 -7.83
CA HIS A 557 0.28 12.41 -7.74
C HIS A 557 1.69 11.97 -7.39
N ILE A 558 1.81 10.94 -6.56
CA ILE A 558 3.06 10.27 -6.23
C ILE A 558 2.92 8.79 -6.61
N THR A 559 3.93 8.21 -7.26
CA THR A 559 3.97 6.80 -7.67
C THR A 559 5.38 6.22 -7.57
N SER A 560 5.53 4.94 -7.23
CA SER A 560 6.78 4.19 -7.42
C SER A 560 7.05 3.91 -8.91
N ASN A 561 8.31 3.57 -9.21
CA ASN A 561 8.83 3.14 -10.51
C ASN A 561 9.89 2.05 -10.25
N GLU A 562 9.45 0.80 -10.27
CA GLU A 562 10.12 -0.38 -9.72
C GLU A 562 10.17 -1.57 -10.70
N PRO A 563 10.61 -1.40 -11.96
CA PRO A 563 10.77 -2.54 -12.85
C PRO A 563 11.73 -3.58 -12.26
N ALA A 564 11.51 -4.83 -12.63
CA ALA A 564 12.23 -5.95 -12.07
C ALA A 564 12.50 -7.07 -13.08
N TYR A 565 13.33 -8.02 -12.67
CA TYR A 565 13.51 -9.31 -13.31
C TYR A 565 13.87 -10.34 -12.24
N TYR A 566 13.17 -11.48 -12.23
CA TYR A 566 13.39 -12.56 -11.27
C TYR A 566 13.70 -13.84 -12.02
N GLU A 567 14.95 -14.30 -11.90
CA GLU A 567 15.40 -15.60 -12.42
C GLU A 567 15.20 -16.65 -11.33
N GLN A 568 14.13 -17.43 -11.44
CA GLN A 568 13.74 -18.40 -10.42
C GLN A 568 14.89 -19.37 -10.08
N GLY A 569 15.19 -19.50 -8.79
CA GLY A 569 16.28 -20.37 -8.31
C GLY A 569 17.69 -19.81 -8.56
N SER A 570 17.84 -18.55 -8.97
CA SER A 570 19.15 -17.96 -9.23
C SER A 570 19.34 -16.57 -8.59
N TYR A 571 18.63 -15.55 -9.07
CA TYR A 571 18.77 -14.17 -8.59
C TYR A 571 17.54 -13.34 -8.95
N GLY A 572 17.36 -12.22 -8.26
CA GLY A 572 16.42 -11.18 -8.69
C GLY A 572 17.04 -9.80 -8.68
N ILE A 573 16.44 -8.93 -9.48
CA ILE A 573 16.85 -7.55 -9.66
C ILE A 573 15.59 -6.70 -9.66
N ARG A 574 15.56 -5.67 -8.82
CA ARG A 574 14.58 -4.58 -8.85
C ARG A 574 15.31 -3.26 -8.62
N ILE A 575 14.86 -2.21 -9.29
CA ILE A 575 15.39 -0.85 -9.16
C ILE A 575 14.21 0.08 -9.03
N GLU A 576 14.06 0.68 -7.86
CA GLU A 576 12.85 1.42 -7.52
C GLU A 576 13.14 2.86 -7.11
N SER A 577 12.28 3.77 -7.51
CA SER A 577 12.27 5.13 -6.98
C SER A 577 10.87 5.69 -6.99
N VAL A 578 10.57 6.52 -6.01
CA VAL A 578 9.30 7.23 -5.92
C VAL A 578 9.40 8.57 -6.64
N LEU A 579 8.35 8.85 -7.41
CA LEU A 579 8.23 9.93 -8.36
C LEU A 579 6.99 10.77 -8.04
N ALA A 580 7.13 12.09 -8.04
CA ALA A 580 6.01 13.02 -8.06
C ALA A 580 5.69 13.46 -9.48
N VAL A 581 4.42 13.54 -9.84
CA VAL A 581 3.98 14.14 -11.11
C VAL A 581 3.99 15.65 -10.98
N VAL A 582 4.65 16.32 -11.91
CA VAL A 582 4.75 17.78 -11.96
C VAL A 582 4.56 18.30 -13.37
N GLU A 583 4.28 19.60 -13.51
CA GLU A 583 4.23 20.24 -14.82
C GLU A 583 5.61 20.19 -15.51
N ALA A 584 5.57 19.95 -16.82
CA ALA A 584 6.73 19.99 -17.70
C ALA A 584 6.64 21.17 -18.66
N ARG A 585 7.78 21.83 -18.88
CA ARG A 585 7.93 22.80 -19.97
C ARG A 585 8.47 22.09 -21.20
N THR A 586 7.76 22.20 -22.30
CA THR A 586 8.15 21.63 -23.59
C THR A 586 8.51 22.73 -24.58
N ARG A 587 9.36 22.40 -25.56
CA ARG A 587 9.79 23.36 -26.61
C ARG A 587 8.63 23.81 -27.50
N ARG A 588 7.62 22.95 -27.68
CA ARG A 588 6.43 23.19 -28.50
C ARG A 588 5.19 22.80 -27.71
N GLN A 589 4.08 23.45 -28.03
CA GLN A 589 2.75 23.03 -27.57
C GLN A 589 2.04 22.27 -28.71
N PHE A 590 1.19 21.31 -28.35
CA PHE A 590 0.31 20.59 -29.27
C PHE A 590 -1.12 20.75 -28.77
N GLY A 591 -1.93 21.54 -29.47
CA GLY A 591 -3.25 21.96 -28.98
C GLY A 591 -3.14 22.73 -27.66
N SER A 592 -4.14 22.56 -26.79
CA SER A 592 -4.19 23.14 -25.44
C SER A 592 -3.68 22.19 -24.35
N ALA A 593 -3.06 21.07 -24.71
CA ALA A 593 -2.64 20.06 -23.74
C ALA A 593 -1.54 20.59 -22.83
N ARG A 594 -1.74 20.45 -21.52
CA ARG A 594 -0.67 20.60 -20.53
C ARG A 594 0.28 19.41 -20.66
N TRP A 595 1.55 19.64 -20.36
CA TRP A 595 2.58 18.61 -20.36
C TRP A 595 3.04 18.36 -18.93
N LEU A 596 3.25 17.10 -18.62
CA LEU A 596 3.63 16.59 -17.32
C LEU A 596 4.94 15.82 -17.45
N ARG A 597 5.61 15.65 -16.32
CA ARG A 597 6.80 14.80 -16.17
C ARG A 597 6.83 14.23 -14.77
N PHE A 598 7.72 13.26 -14.58
CA PHE A 598 8.08 12.80 -13.26
C PHE A 598 9.21 13.66 -12.66
N GLU A 599 9.10 13.95 -11.37
CA GLU A 599 10.15 14.46 -10.49
C GLU A 599 10.52 13.35 -9.51
N ARG A 600 11.76 12.89 -9.56
CA ARG A 600 12.25 11.89 -8.62
C ARG A 600 12.40 12.45 -7.21
N LEU A 601 11.77 11.78 -6.25
CA LEU A 601 11.89 12.04 -4.82
C LEU A 601 13.04 11.25 -4.21
N THR A 602 13.18 9.96 -4.56
CA THR A 602 14.23 9.09 -4.03
C THR A 602 15.64 9.62 -4.28
N VAL A 603 16.40 9.83 -3.20
CA VAL A 603 17.80 10.31 -3.24
C VAL A 603 18.74 9.18 -2.84
N VAL A 604 18.77 8.10 -3.63
CA VAL A 604 19.66 6.95 -3.41
C VAL A 604 20.45 6.63 -4.69
N PRO A 605 21.80 6.58 -4.64
CA PRO A 605 22.62 6.23 -5.80
C PRO A 605 22.31 4.84 -6.36
N ILE A 606 22.57 4.64 -7.65
CA ILE A 606 22.45 3.35 -8.33
C ILE A 606 23.87 2.79 -8.56
N GLN A 607 24.14 1.57 -8.09
CA GLN A 607 25.47 0.97 -8.21
C GLN A 607 25.81 0.64 -9.66
N THR A 608 26.92 1.16 -10.18
CA THR A 608 27.31 1.00 -11.59
C THR A 608 28.04 -0.31 -11.90
N ARG A 609 28.35 -1.13 -10.89
CA ARG A 609 29.16 -2.36 -11.02
C ARG A 609 28.52 -3.40 -11.93
N MET A 610 27.19 -3.50 -11.94
CA MET A 610 26.45 -4.43 -12.80
C MET A 610 26.06 -3.81 -14.15
N VAL A 611 26.41 -2.55 -14.42
CA VAL A 611 26.01 -1.89 -15.67
C VAL A 611 26.83 -2.43 -16.83
N GLU A 612 26.14 -2.98 -17.83
CA GLU A 612 26.70 -3.29 -19.14
C GLU A 612 26.62 -2.06 -20.04
N TRP A 613 27.65 -1.21 -19.95
CA TRP A 613 27.68 0.09 -20.64
C TRP A 613 27.42 0.01 -22.15
N GLY A 614 27.78 -1.10 -22.80
CA GLY A 614 27.53 -1.34 -24.22
C GLY A 614 26.03 -1.37 -24.61
N LEU A 615 25.14 -1.70 -23.67
CA LEU A 615 23.69 -1.71 -23.88
C LEU A 615 23.05 -0.33 -23.67
N LEU A 616 23.74 0.60 -23.00
CA LEU A 616 23.23 1.94 -22.73
C LEU A 616 23.53 2.91 -23.89
N SER A 617 22.50 3.60 -24.35
CA SER A 617 22.58 4.79 -25.19
C SER A 617 23.35 5.93 -24.51
N ARG A 618 23.77 6.93 -25.29
CA ARG A 618 24.52 8.08 -24.75
C ARG A 618 23.71 8.83 -23.70
N GLU A 619 22.41 8.98 -23.94
CA GLU A 619 21.49 9.68 -23.07
C GLU A 619 21.25 8.92 -21.75
N GLU A 620 21.17 7.59 -21.79
CA GLU A 620 21.04 6.75 -20.59
C GLU A 620 22.30 6.79 -19.73
N ARG A 621 23.49 6.73 -20.35
CA ARG A 621 24.77 6.89 -19.63
C ARG A 621 24.84 8.24 -18.91
N LYS A 622 24.53 9.32 -19.64
CA LYS A 622 24.50 10.67 -19.10
C LYS A 622 23.52 10.78 -17.94
N TRP A 623 22.32 10.22 -18.06
CA TRP A 623 21.32 10.24 -17.00
C TRP A 623 21.83 9.52 -15.73
N LEU A 624 22.49 8.37 -15.87
CA LEU A 624 22.98 7.61 -14.70
C LEU A 624 24.09 8.36 -13.96
N GLU A 625 25.03 8.94 -14.71
CA GLU A 625 26.09 9.79 -14.18
C GLU A 625 25.52 11.05 -13.49
N GLU A 626 24.50 11.67 -14.09
CA GLU A 626 23.80 12.82 -13.52
C GLU A 626 23.06 12.47 -12.24
N HIS A 627 22.31 11.36 -12.23
CA HIS A 627 21.60 10.88 -11.05
C HIS A 627 22.53 10.64 -9.87
N ASN A 628 23.60 9.86 -10.08
CA ASN A 628 24.54 9.54 -9.01
C ASN A 628 25.29 10.78 -8.52
N ARG A 629 25.63 11.72 -9.42
CA ARG A 629 26.20 13.02 -9.05
C ARG A 629 25.24 13.83 -8.20
N THR A 630 23.97 13.96 -8.60
CA THR A 630 22.96 14.69 -7.84
C THR A 630 22.73 14.08 -6.46
N CYS A 631 22.66 12.74 -6.35
CA CYS A 631 22.57 12.07 -5.05
C CYS A 631 23.77 12.41 -4.18
N ARG A 632 24.99 12.28 -4.72
CA ARG A 632 26.22 12.63 -3.98
C ARG A 632 26.19 14.08 -3.48
N ASP A 633 25.86 15.03 -4.35
CA ASP A 633 25.91 16.45 -4.02
C ASP A 633 24.87 16.82 -2.95
N LYS A 634 23.68 16.18 -2.98
CA LYS A 634 22.63 16.35 -1.96
C LYS A 634 22.95 15.68 -0.63
N LEU A 635 23.56 14.49 -0.65
CA LEU A 635 23.75 13.67 0.55
C LEU A 635 25.06 13.94 1.28
N LEU A 636 26.10 14.40 0.58
CA LEU A 636 27.41 14.67 1.18
C LEU A 636 27.34 15.62 2.39
N PRO A 637 26.55 16.70 2.39
CA PRO A 637 26.36 17.55 3.58
C PRO A 637 25.76 16.83 4.80
N LEU A 638 24.95 15.79 4.58
CA LEU A 638 24.22 15.09 5.64
C LEU A 638 24.99 13.91 6.27
N VAL A 639 26.13 13.55 5.68
CA VAL A 639 26.94 12.41 6.14
C VAL A 639 28.38 12.79 6.49
N GLN A 640 28.69 14.08 6.65
CA GLN A 640 30.06 14.57 6.86
C GLN A 640 30.74 14.00 8.10
N ASP A 641 29.97 13.67 9.13
CA ASP A 641 30.41 13.03 10.37
C ASP A 641 30.80 11.55 10.19
N ASP A 642 30.26 10.85 9.18
CA ASP A 642 30.65 9.49 8.82
C ASP A 642 31.68 9.50 7.69
N LYS A 643 32.97 9.46 8.07
CA LYS A 643 34.10 9.39 7.12
C LYS A 643 34.02 8.20 6.16
N ARG A 644 33.40 7.08 6.55
CA ARG A 644 33.24 5.89 5.71
C ARG A 644 32.17 6.17 4.64
N ALA A 645 31.02 6.72 5.03
CA ALA A 645 29.97 7.17 4.10
C ALA A 645 30.49 8.21 3.09
N VAL A 646 31.24 9.22 3.56
CA VAL A 646 31.86 10.25 2.69
C VAL A 646 32.79 9.61 1.64
N ARG A 647 33.64 8.67 2.05
CA ARG A 647 34.54 7.98 1.11
C ARG A 647 33.77 7.15 0.11
N TRP A 648 32.70 6.48 0.54
CA TRP A 648 31.85 5.67 -0.33
C TRP A 648 31.16 6.55 -1.39
N LEU A 649 30.53 7.66 -0.98
CA LEU A 649 29.88 8.59 -1.90
C LEU A 649 30.81 9.21 -2.94
N LYS A 650 32.06 9.50 -2.58
CA LYS A 650 33.04 10.10 -3.49
C LYS A 650 33.58 9.12 -4.54
N LYS A 651 33.36 7.81 -4.36
CA LYS A 651 33.78 6.76 -5.30
C LYS A 651 32.73 6.45 -6.38
N LEU A 652 31.48 6.86 -6.17
CA LEU A 652 30.35 6.60 -7.07
C LEU A 652 30.47 7.29 -8.43
#